data_AF-A0A6J1VXI2-F1
#
_entry.id   AF-A0A6J1VXI2-F1
#
_cell.length_a   1.000
_cell.length_b   1.000
_cell.length_c   1.000
_cell.angle_alpha   90.00
_cell.angle_beta   90.00
_cell.angle_gamma   90.00
#
_symmetry.space_group_name_H-M   'P 1'
#
loop_
_entity.id
_entity.type
_entity.pdbx_description
1 polymer ?
#
loop_
_entity_poly.entity_id
_entity_poly.type
_entity_poly.pdbx_seq_one_letter_code
_entity_poly.pdbx_strand_id
1 'polypeptide(L)'
;MYKQGKTNEELKQQTSELSEKLRNLISENSAMKLDVEDLHKKLEMAELVIQQFSSQPGISDATAQQLQAALEERANLESQIAQLSESLQKLQAERDQYVLRLKEEGNIWQQRVELLSEQVRTLMGEKEVSETRIGELETNLSELLSSQSAVKAQETPPAPAATPGPSPTEAHLREELAQLEKEKEELLDRWQTQVRDNGQLSQLNQEQEERLQELEKTLQRYSEEDVDKQQILENMQSDKATISRALTQNRELKEQLAELQNGFVKLTNENMEITNALQSEQHVKKQLAKKLGELQEKLVDFKEKMDQKTHEAQDFQDQRDQYLAHLQQYIAAYQLLTVEKEELHKKYLLQTQLMDRLQHEEVQGKVNAEMHFKELQKAKKTLESFSKENKELQAQVTQLMAELDERMLPRAQGDGVEAAEFVDSRTSQLSIPEDFESKEEMVAFLTSAVSQAEGEREEIRHQLMEKKKQCRELLQQIASLKKEHQLQLTSTGGSDADWVPGEVHEALKSAMEKLQLRFTDLMREKAELKERVEELEHHCIQLSGETDTIGEYIALYQSQRAILKQRHREKEDYINRLAQDKEDMKMKLQELHELVMRLVGERNDWYTKYMIATQAGELQPGPEREAGAQADGVFEPNAPKVADLREVNLADEAELDAVPSQSHPSHGDPQGPQPAPRDPTAQQILRLLREIQNPQNRAGPLSETPCIPFFYRVDENDEVKLLVV
;
A
#
# COMPACT_ATOMS: atom_id res chain seq x y z
N MET A 1 50.88 5.26 40.42
CA MET A 1 51.30 4.95 39.03
C MET A 1 50.20 4.26 38.23
N TYR A 2 50.20 2.95 37.97
CA TYR A 2 49.35 2.34 36.93
C TYR A 2 47.84 2.67 37.03
N LYS A 3 47.21 2.53 38.22
CA LYS A 3 45.79 2.92 38.42
C LYS A 3 45.52 4.41 38.11
N GLN A 4 46.42 5.31 38.50
CA GLN A 4 46.32 6.74 38.22
C GLN A 4 46.53 7.06 36.73
N GLY A 5 47.31 6.24 36.01
CA GLY A 5 47.42 6.32 34.55
C GLY A 5 46.07 6.04 33.89
N LYS A 6 45.45 4.90 34.23
CA LYS A 6 44.14 4.51 33.69
C LYS A 6 43.04 5.55 33.97
N THR A 7 42.95 6.08 35.19
CA THR A 7 41.97 7.14 35.50
C THR A 7 42.24 8.45 34.77
N ASN A 8 43.51 8.74 34.43
CA ASN A 8 43.88 9.92 33.64
C ASN A 8 43.55 9.73 32.15
N GLU A 9 43.67 8.50 31.63
CA GLU A 9 43.22 8.13 30.29
C GLU A 9 41.68 8.16 30.18
N GLU A 10 40.97 7.62 31.17
CA GLU A 10 39.49 7.68 31.27
C GLU A 10 38.99 9.13 31.32
N LEU A 11 39.60 10.00 32.13
CA LEU A 11 39.27 11.42 32.18
C LEU A 11 39.60 12.15 30.87
N LYS A 12 40.72 11.83 30.21
CA LYS A 12 41.04 12.37 28.88
C LYS A 12 40.02 11.96 27.83
N GLN A 13 39.58 10.69 27.86
CA GLN A 13 38.58 10.19 26.94
C GLN A 13 37.23 10.92 27.16
N GLN A 14 36.75 11.01 28.40
CA GLN A 14 35.55 11.80 28.74
C GLN A 14 35.69 13.27 28.31
N THR A 15 36.85 13.90 28.53
CA THR A 15 37.12 15.28 28.08
C THR A 15 37.06 15.39 26.55
N SER A 16 37.58 14.40 25.82
CA SER A 16 37.53 14.38 24.35
C SER A 16 36.10 14.22 23.82
N GLU A 17 35.31 13.30 24.39
CA GLU A 17 33.90 13.09 24.05
C GLU A 17 33.04 14.34 24.32
N LEU A 18 33.27 15.02 25.44
CA LEU A 18 32.60 16.29 25.75
C LEU A 18 33.01 17.41 24.78
N SER A 19 34.30 17.46 24.37
CA SER A 19 34.76 18.41 23.36
C SER A 19 34.16 18.17 21.97
N GLU A 20 33.88 16.92 21.63
CA GLU A 20 33.24 16.53 20.37
C GLU A 20 31.73 16.81 20.40
N LYS A 21 31.04 16.44 21.49
CA LYS A 21 29.63 16.82 21.72
C LYS A 21 29.44 18.35 21.64
N LEU A 22 30.34 19.13 22.24
CA LEU A 22 30.33 20.59 22.13
C LEU A 22 30.56 21.09 20.70
N ARG A 23 31.49 20.46 19.95
CA ARG A 23 31.73 20.80 18.53
C ARG A 23 30.50 20.53 17.65
N ASN A 24 29.82 19.41 17.90
CA ASN A 24 28.61 19.04 17.16
C ASN A 24 27.48 20.03 17.44
N LEU A 25 27.22 20.36 18.71
CA LEU A 25 26.23 21.39 19.10
C LEU A 25 26.55 22.79 18.51
N ILE A 26 27.84 23.16 18.41
CA ILE A 26 28.25 24.39 17.72
C ILE A 26 27.95 24.32 16.21
N SER A 27 28.16 23.16 15.57
CA SER A 27 27.85 22.98 14.14
C SER A 27 26.34 23.01 13.88
N GLU A 28 25.53 22.36 14.71
CA GLU A 28 24.06 22.39 14.65
C GLU A 28 23.55 23.83 14.85
N ASN A 29 24.09 24.56 15.83
CA ASN A 29 23.74 25.97 16.06
C ASN A 29 24.15 26.89 14.88
N SER A 30 25.19 26.52 14.11
CA SER A 30 25.56 27.24 12.89
C SER A 30 24.65 26.91 11.70
N ALA A 31 24.20 25.65 11.56
CA ALA A 31 23.23 25.25 10.55
C ALA A 31 21.88 25.94 10.76
N MET A 32 21.34 25.89 11.99
CA MET A 32 20.07 26.55 12.35
C MET A 32 20.08 28.07 12.09
N LYS A 33 21.24 28.73 12.17
CA LYS A 33 21.37 30.15 11.81
C LYS A 33 21.27 30.38 10.31
N LEU A 34 21.91 29.54 9.49
CA LEU A 34 21.79 29.60 8.04
C LEU A 34 20.35 29.31 7.58
N ASP A 35 19.68 28.34 8.20
CA ASP A 35 18.26 28.05 7.93
C ASP A 35 17.35 29.26 8.24
N VAL A 36 17.58 29.96 9.36
CA VAL A 36 16.86 31.18 9.72
C VAL A 36 17.15 32.32 8.74
N GLU A 37 18.40 32.51 8.31
CA GLU A 37 18.76 33.49 7.29
C GLU A 37 18.08 33.20 5.93
N ASP A 38 18.02 31.93 5.51
CA ASP A 38 17.38 31.54 4.26
C ASP A 38 15.84 31.59 4.32
N LEU A 39 15.24 31.36 5.49
CA LEU A 39 13.81 31.65 5.72
C LEU A 39 13.54 33.17 5.67
N HIS A 40 14.43 34.00 6.19
CA HIS A 40 14.28 35.46 6.13
C HIS A 40 14.31 35.97 4.68
N LYS A 41 15.28 35.52 3.87
CA LYS A 41 15.37 35.83 2.43
C LYS A 41 14.11 35.41 1.65
N LYS A 42 13.51 34.26 1.99
CA LYS A 42 12.25 33.79 1.40
C LYS A 42 11.07 34.69 1.79
N LEU A 43 11.02 35.17 3.03
CA LEU A 43 10.01 36.12 3.48
C LEU A 43 10.14 37.47 2.75
N GLU A 44 11.33 38.04 2.65
CA GLU A 44 11.59 39.27 1.87
C GLU A 44 11.16 39.11 0.40
N MET A 45 11.45 37.97 -0.23
CA MET A 45 10.99 37.65 -1.58
C MET A 45 9.46 37.58 -1.68
N ALA A 46 8.78 36.95 -0.72
CA ALA A 46 7.32 36.87 -0.69
C ALA A 46 6.67 38.25 -0.50
N GLU A 47 7.23 39.11 0.36
CA GLU A 47 6.75 40.49 0.54
C GLU A 47 6.91 41.32 -0.74
N LEU A 48 8.04 41.19 -1.45
CA LEU A 48 8.24 41.86 -2.75
C LEU A 48 7.25 41.37 -3.82
N VAL A 49 6.91 40.07 -3.84
CA VAL A 49 5.91 39.51 -4.76
C VAL A 49 4.50 40.02 -4.43
N ILE A 50 4.12 40.04 -3.15
CA ILE A 50 2.87 40.64 -2.66
C ILE A 50 2.79 42.12 -3.05
N GLN A 51 3.88 42.87 -2.87
CA GLN A 51 3.95 44.28 -3.24
C GLN A 51 3.78 44.50 -4.75
N GLN A 52 4.40 43.66 -5.60
CA GLN A 52 4.22 43.72 -7.05
C GLN A 52 2.77 43.46 -7.46
N PHE A 53 2.13 42.41 -6.94
CA PHE A 53 0.71 42.12 -7.24
C PHE A 53 -0.23 43.24 -6.76
N SER A 54 0.04 43.85 -5.60
CA SER A 54 -0.74 44.99 -5.09
C SER A 54 -0.69 46.25 -5.99
N SER A 55 0.32 46.34 -6.87
CA SER A 55 0.58 47.52 -7.71
C SER A 55 -0.08 47.49 -9.09
N GLN A 56 -0.75 46.39 -9.49
CA GLN A 56 -1.36 46.22 -10.81
C GLN A 56 -2.88 46.49 -10.78
N PRO A 57 -3.38 47.62 -11.35
CA PRO A 57 -4.80 47.93 -11.38
C PRO A 57 -5.53 47.13 -12.47
N GLY A 58 -5.79 45.85 -12.19
CA GLY A 58 -6.42 44.91 -13.12
C GLY A 58 -6.72 43.54 -12.50
N ILE A 59 -7.23 43.55 -11.26
CA ILE A 59 -7.39 42.34 -10.43
C ILE A 59 -8.53 41.46 -10.96
N SER A 60 -8.24 40.18 -11.16
CA SER A 60 -9.24 39.12 -11.37
C SER A 60 -9.47 38.41 -10.04
N ASP A 61 -10.64 37.79 -9.82
CA ASP A 61 -10.91 37.05 -8.57
C ASP A 61 -9.82 35.99 -8.27
N ALA A 62 -9.20 35.40 -9.29
CA ALA A 62 -8.08 34.49 -9.13
C ALA A 62 -6.83 35.15 -8.53
N THR A 63 -6.48 36.39 -8.92
CA THR A 63 -5.34 37.11 -8.33
C THR A 63 -5.68 37.70 -6.96
N ALA A 64 -6.95 38.01 -6.69
CA ALA A 64 -7.42 38.33 -5.34
C ALA A 64 -7.31 37.12 -4.39
N GLN A 65 -7.75 35.93 -4.82
CA GLN A 65 -7.62 34.68 -4.05
C GLN A 65 -6.16 34.28 -3.82
N GLN A 66 -5.29 34.45 -4.82
CA GLN A 66 -3.86 34.15 -4.66
C GLN A 66 -3.15 35.14 -3.73
N LEU A 67 -3.55 36.42 -3.71
CA LEU A 67 -3.08 37.41 -2.75
C LEU A 67 -3.58 37.10 -1.31
N GLN A 68 -4.85 36.71 -1.17
CA GLN A 68 -5.44 36.26 0.10
C GLN A 68 -4.65 35.07 0.69
N ALA A 69 -4.38 34.04 -0.12
CA ALA A 69 -3.61 32.86 0.30
C ALA A 69 -2.17 33.23 0.72
N ALA A 70 -1.49 34.13 0.00
CA ALA A 70 -0.15 34.60 0.34
C ALA A 70 -0.11 35.41 1.66
N LEU A 71 -1.18 36.15 1.98
CA LEU A 71 -1.32 36.85 3.26
C LEU A 71 -1.58 35.88 4.43
N GLU A 72 -2.35 34.82 4.20
CA GLU A 72 -2.59 33.75 5.17
C GLU A 72 -1.32 32.91 5.41
N GLU A 73 -0.56 32.58 4.37
CA GLU A 73 0.76 31.94 4.47
C GLU A 73 1.74 32.81 5.27
N ARG A 74 1.83 34.11 4.94
CA ARG A 74 2.64 35.08 5.68
C ARG A 74 2.28 35.12 7.17
N ALA A 75 0.99 35.23 7.52
CA ALA A 75 0.55 35.28 8.92
C ALA A 75 0.90 33.99 9.69
N ASN A 76 0.83 32.84 9.03
CA ASN A 76 1.27 31.57 9.61
C ASN A 76 2.79 31.52 9.83
N LEU A 77 3.59 32.03 8.88
CA LEU A 77 5.05 32.13 9.03
C LEU A 77 5.46 33.12 10.12
N GLU A 78 4.80 34.29 10.22
CA GLU A 78 5.00 35.25 11.31
C GLU A 78 4.72 34.63 12.68
N SER A 79 3.65 33.82 12.79
CA SER A 79 3.32 33.09 14.03
C SER A 79 4.40 32.05 14.40
N GLN A 80 4.92 31.30 13.42
CA GLN A 80 5.99 30.33 13.64
C GLN A 80 7.31 31.02 14.05
N ILE A 81 7.67 32.14 13.39
CA ILE A 81 8.83 32.96 13.75
C ILE A 81 8.69 33.51 15.18
N ALA A 82 7.51 33.98 15.57
CA ALA A 82 7.23 34.44 16.94
C ALA A 82 7.45 33.31 17.97
N GLN A 83 6.86 32.13 17.76
CA GLN A 83 7.00 30.96 18.64
C GLN A 83 8.46 30.49 18.77
N LEU A 84 9.20 30.46 17.66
CA LEU A 84 10.64 30.14 17.67
C LEU A 84 11.46 31.22 18.40
N SER A 85 11.13 32.50 18.23
CA SER A 85 11.80 33.59 18.96
C SER A 85 11.56 33.51 20.47
N GLU A 86 10.36 33.14 20.91
CA GLU A 86 10.01 32.98 22.32
C GLU A 86 10.74 31.77 22.94
N SER A 87 10.84 30.65 22.23
CA SER A 87 11.57 29.47 22.72
C SER A 87 13.08 29.72 22.80
N LEU A 88 13.67 30.45 21.83
CA LEU A 88 15.06 30.90 21.90
C LEU A 88 15.31 31.85 23.08
N GLN A 89 14.39 32.77 23.38
CA GLN A 89 14.50 33.65 24.55
C GLN A 89 14.43 32.86 25.87
N LYS A 90 13.56 31.85 25.98
CA LYS A 90 13.47 30.97 27.15
C LYS A 90 14.77 30.19 27.36
N LEU A 91 15.27 29.50 26.33
CA LEU A 91 16.53 28.78 26.37
C LEU A 91 17.73 29.69 26.70
N GLN A 92 17.71 30.95 26.23
CA GLN A 92 18.71 31.94 26.58
C GLN A 92 18.65 32.34 28.07
N ALA A 93 17.46 32.57 28.61
CA ALA A 93 17.28 32.89 30.03
C ALA A 93 17.67 31.72 30.94
N GLU A 94 17.31 30.48 30.57
CA GLU A 94 17.72 29.26 31.26
C GLU A 94 19.26 29.13 31.27
N ARG A 95 19.91 29.27 30.10
CA ARG A 95 21.38 29.28 29.99
C ARG A 95 22.00 30.29 30.96
N ASP A 96 21.50 31.51 31.00
CA ASP A 96 22.06 32.56 31.84
C ASP A 96 21.84 32.27 33.34
N GLN A 97 20.72 31.65 33.70
CA GLN A 97 20.48 31.13 35.06
C GLN A 97 21.41 29.95 35.43
N TYR A 98 21.75 29.06 34.49
CA TYR A 98 22.77 28.02 34.71
C TYR A 98 24.17 28.64 34.88
N VAL A 99 24.53 29.64 34.07
CA VAL A 99 25.82 30.35 34.17
C VAL A 99 25.95 31.13 35.49
N LEU A 100 24.85 31.62 36.07
CA LEU A 100 24.84 32.22 37.40
C LEU A 100 25.05 31.17 38.49
N ARG A 101 24.28 30.08 38.50
CA ARG A 101 24.42 28.98 39.48
C ARG A 101 25.83 28.38 39.50
N LEU A 102 26.42 28.12 38.33
CA LEU A 102 27.80 27.61 38.24
C LEU A 102 28.85 28.59 38.81
N LYS A 103 28.60 29.91 38.80
CA LYS A 103 29.46 30.89 39.47
C LYS A 103 29.25 30.89 40.97
N GLU A 104 28.02 30.76 41.44
CA GLU A 104 27.67 30.68 42.87
C GLU A 104 28.28 29.42 43.50
N GLU A 105 28.10 28.26 42.86
CA GLU A 105 28.75 26.99 43.21
C GLU A 105 30.29 27.13 43.17
N GLY A 106 30.85 27.73 42.12
CA GLY A 106 32.29 27.98 42.00
C GLY A 106 32.84 28.82 43.15
N ASN A 107 32.13 29.88 43.56
CA ASN A 107 32.49 30.73 44.69
C ASN A 107 32.45 29.95 46.02
N ILE A 108 31.43 29.10 46.23
CA ILE A 108 31.30 28.25 47.43
C ILE A 108 32.46 27.25 47.50
N TRP A 109 32.81 26.60 46.38
CA TRP A 109 33.95 25.69 46.31
C TRP A 109 35.28 26.42 46.55
N GLN A 110 35.47 27.62 45.99
CA GLN A 110 36.64 28.45 46.26
C GLN A 110 36.77 28.77 47.75
N GLN A 111 35.71 29.29 48.39
CA GLN A 111 35.70 29.58 49.83
C GLN A 111 36.00 28.33 50.69
N ARG A 112 35.48 27.16 50.29
CA ARG A 112 35.76 25.89 51.00
C ARG A 112 37.21 25.45 50.86
N VAL A 113 37.81 25.63 49.68
CA VAL A 113 39.25 25.37 49.44
C VAL A 113 40.12 26.36 50.19
N GLU A 114 39.76 27.64 50.22
CA GLU A 114 40.46 28.67 50.98
C GLU A 114 40.47 28.33 52.48
N LEU A 115 39.30 28.05 53.08
CA LEU A 115 39.17 27.64 54.49
C LEU A 115 40.01 26.40 54.83
N LEU A 116 39.99 25.37 53.97
CA LEU A 116 40.80 24.16 54.17
C LEU A 116 42.31 24.48 54.04
N SER A 117 42.70 25.40 53.15
CA SER A 117 44.09 25.84 53.05
C SER A 117 44.57 26.59 54.30
N GLU A 118 43.66 27.30 54.99
CA GLU A 118 43.97 27.99 56.25
C GLU A 118 44.11 26.98 57.40
N GLN A 119 43.22 25.99 57.48
CA GLN A 119 43.32 24.90 58.47
C GLN A 119 44.59 24.07 58.30
N VAL A 120 45.00 23.77 57.06
CA VAL A 120 46.29 23.12 56.79
C VAL A 120 47.46 24.03 57.22
N ARG A 121 47.36 25.34 57.01
CA ARG A 121 48.39 26.32 57.41
C ARG A 121 48.53 26.42 58.92
N THR A 122 47.43 26.41 59.69
CA THR A 122 47.50 26.41 61.17
C THR A 122 48.05 25.08 61.68
N LEU A 123 47.61 23.95 61.16
CA LEU A 123 48.12 22.62 61.55
C LEU A 123 49.62 22.44 61.23
N MET A 124 50.12 23.04 60.14
CA MET A 124 51.57 23.06 59.88
C MET A 124 52.33 23.91 60.90
N GLY A 125 51.82 25.09 61.27
CA GLY A 125 52.43 25.93 62.30
C GLY A 125 52.42 25.28 63.69
N GLU A 126 51.31 24.63 64.07
CA GLU A 126 51.22 23.82 65.29
C GLU A 126 52.19 22.65 65.27
N LYS A 127 52.36 21.99 64.10
CA LYS A 127 53.35 20.93 63.91
C LYS A 127 54.78 21.47 64.11
N GLU A 128 55.16 22.58 63.49
CA GLU A 128 56.49 23.20 63.63
C GLU A 128 56.79 23.59 65.10
N VAL A 129 55.79 24.12 65.82
CA VAL A 129 55.89 24.40 67.26
C VAL A 129 56.03 23.12 68.10
N SER A 130 55.35 22.03 67.73
CA SER A 130 55.52 20.75 68.43
C SER A 130 56.87 20.08 68.14
N GLU A 131 57.39 20.15 66.90
CA GLU A 131 58.71 19.61 66.53
C GLU A 131 59.85 20.37 67.23
N THR A 132 59.77 21.71 67.30
CA THR A 132 60.73 22.51 68.07
C THR A 132 60.65 22.19 69.57
N ARG A 133 59.44 22.04 70.13
CA ARG A 133 59.27 21.67 71.55
C ARG A 133 59.74 20.26 71.88
N ILE A 134 59.63 19.31 70.96
CA ILE A 134 60.22 17.97 71.12
C ILE A 134 61.76 18.06 71.15
N GLY A 135 62.36 18.82 70.23
CA GLY A 135 63.81 19.04 70.22
C GLY A 135 64.35 19.69 71.51
N GLU A 136 63.62 20.65 72.10
CA GLU A 136 63.93 21.20 73.43
C GLU A 136 63.89 20.12 74.52
N LEU A 137 62.91 19.20 74.49
CA LEU A 137 62.81 18.15 75.49
C LEU A 137 63.91 17.09 75.34
N GLU A 138 64.33 16.78 74.11
CA GLU A 138 65.44 15.86 73.83
C GLU A 138 66.79 16.41 74.33
N THR A 139 67.05 17.71 74.19
CA THR A 139 68.26 18.33 74.76
C THR A 139 68.21 18.35 76.29
N ASN A 140 67.09 18.73 76.90
CA ASN A 140 66.91 18.72 78.36
C ASN A 140 67.07 17.30 78.97
N LEU A 141 66.55 16.26 78.30
CA LEU A 141 66.72 14.86 78.72
C LEU A 141 68.19 14.42 78.64
N SER A 142 68.93 14.87 77.62
CA SER A 142 70.37 14.60 77.47
C SER A 142 71.19 15.23 78.61
N GLU A 143 70.85 16.46 79.02
CA GLU A 143 71.48 17.12 80.17
C GLU A 143 71.14 16.43 81.51
N LEU A 144 69.88 16.02 81.71
CA LEU A 144 69.46 15.27 82.89
C LEU A 144 70.14 13.90 83.02
N LEU A 145 70.34 13.18 81.91
CA LEU A 145 71.09 11.93 81.90
C LEU A 145 72.57 12.15 82.27
N SER A 146 73.17 13.26 81.83
CA SER A 146 74.55 13.59 82.20
C SER A 146 74.69 13.85 83.71
N SER A 147 73.79 14.65 84.29
CA SER A 147 73.84 15.05 85.71
C SER A 147 73.43 13.93 86.67
N GLN A 148 72.48 13.06 86.29
CA GLN A 148 72.06 11.93 87.13
C GLN A 148 73.17 10.88 87.34
N SER A 149 74.20 10.86 86.48
CA SER A 149 75.39 10.00 86.65
C SER A 149 76.26 10.39 87.85
N ALA A 150 76.18 11.64 88.32
CA ALA A 150 77.09 12.18 89.34
C ALA A 150 76.64 11.99 90.81
N VAL A 151 75.39 11.58 91.05
CA VAL A 151 74.75 11.70 92.39
C VAL A 151 74.73 10.38 93.19
N LYS A 152 75.05 9.23 92.59
CA LYS A 152 74.97 7.90 93.24
C LYS A 152 76.25 7.47 93.97
N ALA A 153 76.75 8.27 94.92
CA ALA A 153 77.96 7.94 95.68
C ALA A 153 78.09 8.58 97.09
N GLN A 154 77.19 8.23 98.03
CA GLN A 154 77.40 8.13 99.50
C GLN A 154 76.04 7.75 100.15
N GLU A 155 75.89 6.60 100.80
CA GLU A 155 76.33 6.19 102.15
C GLU A 155 75.43 6.68 103.31
N THR A 156 74.69 5.71 103.87
CA THR A 156 74.16 5.63 105.24
C THR A 156 75.33 5.36 106.23
N PRO A 157 75.20 5.17 107.58
CA PRO A 157 74.02 4.81 108.39
C PRO A 157 73.85 5.57 109.77
N PRO A 158 73.84 4.97 111.01
CA PRO A 158 72.58 4.95 111.79
C PRO A 158 72.64 5.20 113.34
N ALA A 159 71.45 5.22 113.97
CA ALA A 159 71.17 4.75 115.36
C ALA A 159 71.78 5.57 116.55
N PRO A 160 71.50 5.26 117.86
CA PRO A 160 70.66 4.20 118.45
C PRO A 160 69.69 4.61 119.61
N ALA A 161 69.02 3.59 120.20
CA ALA A 161 68.17 3.60 121.41
C ALA A 161 68.84 4.22 122.67
N ALA A 162 68.18 4.82 123.67
CA ALA A 162 66.87 4.63 124.35
C ALA A 162 66.86 3.61 125.52
N THR A 163 66.63 4.11 126.75
CA THR A 163 66.43 3.37 128.04
C THR A 163 65.49 4.24 128.97
N PRO A 164 64.98 3.81 130.15
CA PRO A 164 63.52 3.63 130.25
C PRO A 164 62.78 4.22 131.49
N GLY A 165 61.44 4.26 131.40
CA GLY A 165 60.49 4.38 132.51
C GLY A 165 59.88 5.77 132.76
N PRO A 166 58.60 5.82 133.20
CA PRO A 166 57.47 5.83 132.26
C PRO A 166 57.80 6.77 131.10
N SER A 167 58.38 6.17 130.07
CA SER A 167 59.36 6.84 129.22
C SER A 167 58.73 7.97 128.38
N PRO A 168 59.50 8.97 127.91
CA PRO A 168 59.08 9.74 126.73
C PRO A 168 58.67 8.81 125.58
N THR A 169 59.20 7.58 125.48
CA THR A 169 58.73 6.56 124.52
C THR A 169 57.34 5.99 124.81
N GLU A 170 56.79 6.05 126.03
CA GLU A 170 55.38 5.66 126.29
C GLU A 170 54.40 6.80 125.96
N ALA A 171 54.82 8.05 126.15
CA ALA A 171 54.08 9.21 125.64
C ALA A 171 54.12 9.22 124.10
N HIS A 172 55.32 9.05 123.52
CA HIS A 172 55.55 8.93 122.08
C HIS A 172 54.80 7.74 121.48
N LEU A 173 54.75 6.56 122.12
CA LEU A 173 53.93 5.43 121.60
C LEU A 173 52.42 5.73 121.64
N ARG A 174 51.92 6.54 122.59
CA ARG A 174 50.54 7.02 122.56
C ARG A 174 50.31 8.10 121.51
N GLU A 175 51.32 8.94 121.27
CA GLU A 175 51.29 9.99 120.26
C GLU A 175 51.40 9.41 118.84
N GLU A 176 52.24 8.39 118.64
CA GLU A 176 52.33 7.53 117.45
C GLU A 176 51.04 6.76 117.22
N LEU A 177 50.41 6.19 118.27
CA LEU A 177 49.09 5.56 118.13
C LEU A 177 48.03 6.60 117.71
N ALA A 178 48.01 7.78 118.31
CA ALA A 178 47.09 8.86 117.92
C ALA A 178 47.40 9.41 116.50
N GLN A 179 48.67 9.45 116.09
CA GLN A 179 49.08 9.80 114.73
C GLN A 179 48.64 8.71 113.73
N LEU A 180 48.85 7.44 114.03
CA LEU A 180 48.41 6.30 113.20
C LEU A 180 46.88 6.17 113.14
N GLU A 181 46.16 6.49 114.22
CA GLU A 181 44.70 6.58 114.23
C GLU A 181 44.22 7.72 113.34
N LYS A 182 44.85 8.90 113.43
CA LYS A 182 44.57 10.05 112.55
C LYS A 182 44.95 9.80 111.09
N GLU A 183 46.08 9.17 110.81
CA GLU A 183 46.49 8.77 109.46
C GLU A 183 45.53 7.73 108.87
N LYS A 184 45.06 6.77 109.68
CA LYS A 184 44.02 5.81 109.30
C LYS A 184 42.69 6.51 109.00
N GLU A 185 42.27 7.49 109.81
CA GLU A 185 41.08 8.29 109.55
C GLU A 185 41.23 9.12 108.26
N GLU A 186 42.36 9.81 108.06
CA GLU A 186 42.65 10.53 106.82
C GLU A 186 42.70 9.61 105.59
N LEU A 187 43.22 8.38 105.72
CA LEU A 187 43.22 7.39 104.64
C LEU A 187 41.81 6.84 104.36
N LEU A 188 40.98 6.66 105.39
CA LEU A 188 39.57 6.26 105.23
C LEU A 188 38.74 7.36 104.55
N ASP A 189 38.95 8.63 104.91
CA ASP A 189 38.29 9.77 104.26
C ASP A 189 38.72 9.91 102.80
N ARG A 190 40.04 9.83 102.51
CA ARG A 190 40.57 9.83 101.13
C ARG A 190 40.07 8.65 100.30
N TRP A 191 39.90 7.48 100.92
CA TRP A 191 39.27 6.32 100.28
C TRP A 191 37.77 6.56 100.03
N GLN A 192 37.03 7.16 100.97
CA GLN A 192 35.62 7.51 100.78
C GLN A 192 35.40 8.62 99.74
N THR A 193 36.31 9.59 99.57
CA THR A 193 36.26 10.48 98.41
C THR A 193 36.54 9.70 97.14
N GLN A 194 37.63 8.94 97.06
CA GLN A 194 37.99 8.18 95.86
C GLN A 194 36.90 7.17 95.43
N VAL A 195 36.16 6.57 96.36
CA VAL A 195 35.00 5.70 96.04
C VAL A 195 33.82 6.49 95.49
N ARG A 196 33.53 7.69 96.01
CA ARG A 196 32.50 8.59 95.46
C ARG A 196 32.89 9.10 94.08
N ASP A 197 34.15 9.50 93.91
CA ASP A 197 34.68 10.02 92.66
C ASP A 197 34.65 8.94 91.55
N ASN A 198 35.05 7.71 91.86
CA ASN A 198 34.88 6.56 90.95
C ASN A 198 33.41 6.25 90.66
N GLY A 199 32.52 6.42 91.64
CA GLY A 199 31.07 6.26 91.43
C GLY A 199 30.51 7.29 90.42
N GLN A 200 30.90 8.56 90.57
CA GLN A 200 30.53 9.63 89.65
C GLN A 200 31.13 9.43 88.24
N LEU A 201 32.39 9.00 88.15
CA LEU A 201 33.03 8.65 86.87
C LEU A 201 32.35 7.45 86.19
N SER A 202 31.88 6.47 86.97
CA SER A 202 31.13 5.32 86.44
C SER A 202 29.76 5.74 85.90
N GLN A 203 29.05 6.62 86.60
CA GLN A 203 27.80 7.21 86.13
C GLN A 203 27.99 8.03 84.85
N LEU A 204 29.03 8.89 84.81
CA LEU A 204 29.35 9.68 83.62
C LEU A 204 29.74 8.79 82.42
N ASN A 205 30.49 7.71 82.62
CA ASN A 205 30.78 6.75 81.55
C ASN A 205 29.50 6.10 81.03
N GLN A 206 28.57 5.68 81.92
CA GLN A 206 27.29 5.11 81.49
C GLN A 206 26.46 6.12 80.66
N GLU A 207 26.38 7.38 81.07
CA GLU A 207 25.70 8.44 80.29
C GLU A 207 26.34 8.67 78.90
N GLN A 208 27.67 8.49 78.78
CA GLN A 208 28.37 8.59 77.50
C GLN A 208 28.18 7.33 76.64
N GLU A 209 28.17 6.13 77.23
CA GLU A 209 27.86 4.87 76.54
C GLU A 209 26.42 4.86 76.01
N GLU A 210 25.46 5.34 76.79
CA GLU A 210 24.06 5.48 76.37
C GLU A 210 23.93 6.48 75.21
N ARG A 211 24.57 7.66 75.29
CA ARG A 211 24.65 8.63 74.17
C ARG A 211 25.33 8.05 72.92
N LEU A 212 26.41 7.31 73.07
CA LEU A 212 27.09 6.68 71.93
C LEU A 212 26.18 5.66 71.26
N GLN A 213 25.48 4.82 72.02
CA GLN A 213 24.49 3.89 71.46
C GLN A 213 23.31 4.60 70.78
N GLU A 214 22.87 5.76 71.27
CA GLU A 214 21.86 6.57 70.57
C GLU A 214 22.39 7.13 69.24
N LEU A 215 23.61 7.67 69.23
CA LEU A 215 24.26 8.14 68.02
C LEU A 215 24.47 7.00 67.01
N GLU A 216 24.93 5.83 67.44
CA GLU A 216 25.03 4.63 66.60
C GLU A 216 23.68 4.22 66.01
N LYS A 217 22.60 4.20 66.80
CA LYS A 217 21.24 3.91 66.31
C LYS A 217 20.74 4.94 65.29
N THR A 218 21.09 6.22 65.44
CA THR A 218 20.75 7.24 64.43
C THR A 218 21.57 7.10 63.16
N LEU A 219 22.88 6.81 63.25
CA LEU A 219 23.74 6.55 62.10
C LEU A 219 23.30 5.28 61.33
N GLN A 220 22.85 4.24 62.03
CA GLN A 220 22.26 3.05 61.42
C GLN A 220 21.03 3.41 60.57
N ARG A 221 20.06 4.14 61.14
CA ARG A 221 18.88 4.61 60.40
C ARG A 221 19.25 5.46 59.18
N TYR A 222 20.17 6.41 59.32
CA TYR A 222 20.62 7.21 58.18
C TYR A 222 21.29 6.34 57.10
N SER A 223 22.01 5.27 57.48
CA SER A 223 22.60 4.34 56.50
C SER A 223 21.55 3.45 55.82
N GLU A 224 20.48 3.07 56.52
CA GLU A 224 19.32 2.36 55.95
C GLU A 224 18.56 3.28 54.96
N GLU A 225 18.23 4.50 55.40
CA GLU A 225 17.60 5.52 54.55
C GLU A 225 18.43 5.85 53.30
N ASP A 226 19.76 5.91 53.40
CA ASP A 226 20.63 6.22 52.25
C ASP A 226 20.75 5.04 51.27
N VAL A 227 20.57 3.80 51.73
CA VAL A 227 20.39 2.63 50.85
C VAL A 227 19.03 2.69 50.15
N ASP A 228 17.95 3.00 50.87
CA ASP A 228 16.61 3.16 50.28
C ASP A 228 16.59 4.29 49.23
N LYS A 229 17.19 5.45 49.53
CA LYS A 229 17.38 6.57 48.58
C LYS A 229 18.14 6.13 47.33
N GLN A 230 19.23 5.36 47.49
CA GLN A 230 19.98 4.81 46.36
C GLN A 230 19.13 3.86 45.51
N GLN A 231 18.40 2.92 46.13
CA GLN A 231 17.58 1.95 45.42
C GLN A 231 16.39 2.61 44.71
N ILE A 232 15.79 3.67 45.29
CA ILE A 232 14.78 4.51 44.61
C ILE A 232 15.38 5.23 43.39
N LEU A 233 16.60 5.77 43.51
CA LEU A 233 17.30 6.44 42.40
C LEU A 233 17.71 5.46 41.29
N GLU A 234 18.11 4.23 41.61
CA GLU A 234 18.40 3.17 40.63
C GLU A 234 17.13 2.73 39.89
N ASN A 235 16.03 2.50 40.63
CA ASN A 235 14.72 2.20 40.04
C ASN A 235 14.26 3.33 39.10
N MET A 236 14.34 4.60 39.53
CA MET A 236 13.97 5.75 38.70
C MET A 236 14.87 5.88 37.45
N GLN A 237 16.15 5.52 37.53
CA GLN A 237 17.04 5.47 36.35
C GLN A 237 16.67 4.33 35.40
N SER A 238 16.32 3.16 35.92
CA SER A 238 15.84 2.01 35.14
C SER A 238 14.52 2.32 34.42
N ASP A 239 13.56 2.94 35.13
CA ASP A 239 12.29 3.41 34.55
C ASP A 239 12.52 4.50 33.52
N LYS A 240 13.39 5.49 33.80
CA LYS A 240 13.77 6.52 32.82
C LYS A 240 14.36 5.89 31.55
N ALA A 241 15.23 4.89 31.66
CA ALA A 241 15.80 4.19 30.50
C ALA A 241 14.73 3.41 29.73
N THR A 242 13.81 2.75 30.44
CA THR A 242 12.71 1.96 29.86
C THR A 242 11.69 2.84 29.15
N ILE A 243 11.28 3.96 29.77
CA ILE A 243 10.44 5.00 29.17
C ILE A 243 11.13 5.62 27.97
N SER A 244 12.44 5.88 28.04
CA SER A 244 13.21 6.42 26.90
C SER A 244 13.18 5.49 25.69
N ARG A 245 13.38 4.17 25.89
CA ARG A 245 13.26 3.16 24.82
C ARG A 245 11.83 3.08 24.25
N ALA A 246 10.82 3.13 25.13
CA ALA A 246 9.42 3.12 24.71
C ALA A 246 9.06 4.40 23.91
N LEU A 247 9.63 5.55 24.26
CA LEU A 247 9.46 6.81 23.54
C LEU A 247 10.17 6.81 22.18
N THR A 248 11.38 6.24 22.06
CA THR A 248 12.03 6.08 20.75
C THR A 248 11.25 5.12 19.85
N GLN A 249 10.77 3.99 20.37
CA GLN A 249 9.90 3.08 19.62
C GLN A 249 8.57 3.73 19.19
N ASN A 250 7.94 4.52 20.07
CA ASN A 250 6.73 5.29 19.71
C ASN A 250 7.00 6.41 18.69
N ARG A 251 8.24 6.91 18.60
CA ARG A 251 8.65 7.86 17.56
C ARG A 251 8.87 7.14 16.23
N GLU A 252 9.64 6.06 16.23
CA GLU A 252 9.93 5.22 15.06
C GLU A 252 8.64 4.67 14.43
N LEU A 253 7.68 4.18 15.23
CA LEU A 253 6.36 3.75 14.74
C LEU A 253 5.52 4.90 14.15
N LYS A 254 5.71 6.15 14.59
CA LYS A 254 5.05 7.32 13.97
C LYS A 254 5.73 7.73 12.68
N GLU A 255 7.06 7.61 12.60
CA GLU A 255 7.83 7.88 11.40
C GLU A 255 7.50 6.83 10.32
N GLN A 256 7.46 5.53 10.66
CA GLN A 256 6.96 4.46 9.79
C GLN A 256 5.49 4.66 9.35
N LEU A 257 4.61 5.12 10.26
CA LEU A 257 3.21 5.44 9.91
C LEU A 257 3.12 6.61 8.92
N ALA A 258 3.96 7.64 9.09
CA ALA A 258 4.04 8.78 8.18
C ALA A 258 4.63 8.39 6.82
N GLU A 259 5.66 7.53 6.79
CA GLU A 259 6.18 6.94 5.55
C GLU A 259 5.11 6.14 4.81
N LEU A 260 4.35 5.29 5.52
CA LEU A 260 3.27 4.50 4.94
C LEU A 260 2.13 5.39 4.42
N GLN A 261 1.75 6.45 5.15
CA GLN A 261 0.78 7.45 4.68
C GLN A 261 1.27 8.19 3.42
N ASN A 262 2.53 8.63 3.40
CA ASN A 262 3.16 9.23 2.22
C ASN A 262 3.22 8.24 1.04
N GLY A 263 3.48 6.96 1.29
CA GLY A 263 3.41 5.89 0.31
C GLY A 263 2.01 5.71 -0.27
N PHE A 264 0.97 5.68 0.58
CA PHE A 264 -0.43 5.64 0.12
C PHE A 264 -0.83 6.87 -0.69
N VAL A 265 -0.40 8.08 -0.31
CA VAL A 265 -0.68 9.31 -1.08
C VAL A 265 0.02 9.26 -2.44
N LYS A 266 1.31 8.89 -2.49
CA LYS A 266 2.05 8.71 -3.76
C LYS A 266 1.38 7.69 -4.67
N LEU A 267 1.11 6.48 -4.17
CA LEU A 267 0.42 5.44 -4.93
C LEU A 267 -0.98 5.86 -5.36
N THR A 268 -1.70 6.66 -4.58
CA THR A 268 -3.03 7.18 -4.97
C THR A 268 -2.91 8.21 -6.10
N ASN A 269 -1.91 9.09 -6.06
CA ASN A 269 -1.63 10.06 -7.11
C ASN A 269 -1.15 9.37 -8.39
N GLU A 270 -0.22 8.42 -8.29
CA GLU A 270 0.27 7.60 -9.41
C GLU A 270 -0.88 6.80 -10.05
N ASN A 271 -1.75 6.17 -9.26
CA ASN A 271 -2.94 5.49 -9.78
C ASN A 271 -3.93 6.47 -10.45
N MET A 272 -4.08 7.69 -9.93
CA MET A 272 -4.91 8.74 -10.54
C MET A 272 -4.31 9.20 -11.88
N GLU A 273 -3.00 9.44 -11.95
CA GLU A 273 -2.29 9.82 -13.18
C GLU A 273 -2.36 8.72 -14.25
N ILE A 274 -2.08 7.46 -13.87
CA ILE A 274 -2.20 6.30 -14.77
C ILE A 274 -3.65 6.13 -15.23
N THR A 275 -4.65 6.33 -14.35
CA THR A 275 -6.07 6.27 -14.71
C THR A 275 -6.45 7.39 -15.68
N ASN A 276 -5.97 8.61 -15.47
CA ASN A 276 -6.23 9.75 -16.35
C ASN A 276 -5.56 9.57 -17.73
N ALA A 277 -4.33 9.07 -17.77
CA ALA A 277 -3.63 8.70 -19.00
C ALA A 277 -4.35 7.56 -19.75
N LEU A 278 -4.83 6.54 -19.03
CA LEU A 278 -5.63 5.46 -19.61
C LEU A 278 -6.96 5.99 -20.17
N GLN A 279 -7.62 6.94 -19.51
CA GLN A 279 -8.86 7.56 -20.00
C GLN A 279 -8.62 8.43 -21.24
N SER A 280 -7.53 9.20 -21.29
CA SER A 280 -7.19 10.01 -22.47
C SER A 280 -6.81 9.14 -23.67
N GLU A 281 -6.02 8.08 -23.48
CA GLU A 281 -5.72 7.08 -24.52
C GLU A 281 -6.97 6.33 -24.99
N GLN A 282 -7.90 5.97 -24.08
CA GLN A 282 -9.19 5.42 -24.48
C GLN A 282 -10.03 6.41 -25.30
N HIS A 283 -9.94 7.71 -25.02
CA HIS A 283 -10.62 8.75 -25.81
C HIS A 283 -9.97 8.93 -27.20
N VAL A 284 -8.64 8.96 -27.28
CA VAL A 284 -7.89 8.96 -28.56
C VAL A 284 -8.24 7.72 -29.38
N LYS A 285 -8.24 6.52 -28.77
CA LYS A 285 -8.68 5.27 -29.42
C LYS A 285 -10.11 5.34 -29.95
N LYS A 286 -11.04 5.95 -29.22
CA LYS A 286 -12.43 6.20 -29.69
C LYS A 286 -12.47 7.17 -30.87
N GLN A 287 -11.64 8.22 -30.89
CA GLN A 287 -11.54 9.13 -32.04
C GLN A 287 -10.91 8.46 -33.27
N LEU A 288 -9.86 7.66 -33.10
CA LEU A 288 -9.24 6.89 -34.18
C LEU A 288 -10.20 5.86 -34.77
N ALA A 289 -10.98 5.16 -33.92
CA ALA A 289 -12.03 4.25 -34.39
C ALA A 289 -13.10 4.96 -35.23
N LYS A 290 -13.54 6.17 -34.84
CA LYS A 290 -14.45 7.00 -35.65
C LYS A 290 -13.82 7.37 -37.01
N LYS A 291 -12.59 7.89 -37.01
CA LYS A 291 -11.87 8.24 -38.26
C LYS A 291 -11.66 7.04 -39.19
N LEU A 292 -11.40 5.85 -38.64
CA LEU A 292 -11.32 4.61 -39.42
C LEU A 292 -12.69 4.24 -40.04
N GLY A 293 -13.78 4.38 -39.28
CA GLY A 293 -15.14 4.21 -39.80
C GLY A 293 -15.46 5.18 -40.93
N GLU A 294 -15.20 6.47 -40.74
CA GLU A 294 -15.39 7.50 -41.78
C GLU A 294 -14.54 7.24 -43.05
N LEU A 295 -13.33 6.69 -42.90
CA LEU A 295 -12.48 6.32 -44.04
C LEU A 295 -12.98 5.05 -44.73
N GLN A 296 -13.51 4.09 -43.97
CA GLN A 296 -14.10 2.86 -44.52
C GLN A 296 -15.41 3.16 -45.28
N GLU A 297 -16.25 4.06 -44.75
CA GLU A 297 -17.43 4.59 -45.43
C GLU A 297 -17.04 5.28 -46.73
N LYS A 298 -16.06 6.21 -46.70
CA LYS A 298 -15.53 6.88 -47.91
C LYS A 298 -14.97 5.89 -48.94
N LEU A 299 -14.36 4.78 -48.51
CA LEU A 299 -13.87 3.72 -49.41
C LEU A 299 -15.01 2.92 -50.06
N VAL A 300 -16.12 2.68 -49.35
CA VAL A 300 -17.34 2.10 -49.95
C VAL A 300 -17.95 3.07 -50.95
N ASP A 301 -18.11 4.34 -50.55
CA ASP A 301 -18.57 5.46 -51.39
C ASP A 301 -17.78 5.56 -52.72
N PHE A 302 -16.44 5.49 -52.65
CA PHE A 302 -15.60 5.53 -53.84
C PHE A 302 -15.69 4.24 -54.66
N LYS A 303 -15.85 3.08 -54.02
CA LYS A 303 -16.05 1.82 -54.73
C LYS A 303 -17.38 1.82 -55.49
N GLU A 304 -18.49 2.21 -54.87
CA GLU A 304 -19.79 2.30 -55.54
C GLU A 304 -19.76 3.27 -56.73
N LYS A 305 -19.07 4.41 -56.59
CA LYS A 305 -18.87 5.38 -57.70
C LYS A 305 -17.98 4.81 -58.81
N MET A 306 -16.99 3.99 -58.49
CA MET A 306 -16.19 3.26 -59.48
C MET A 306 -17.01 2.18 -60.20
N ASP A 307 -17.75 1.36 -59.44
CA ASP A 307 -18.60 0.30 -59.98
C ASP A 307 -19.68 0.90 -60.92
N GLN A 308 -20.34 2.00 -60.52
CA GLN A 308 -21.24 2.81 -61.36
C GLN A 308 -20.57 3.30 -62.65
N LYS A 309 -19.35 3.87 -62.55
CA LYS A 309 -18.61 4.35 -63.73
C LYS A 309 -18.12 3.24 -64.65
N THR A 310 -17.86 2.03 -64.13
CA THR A 310 -17.60 0.85 -64.98
C THR A 310 -18.87 0.37 -65.68
N HIS A 311 -20.04 0.47 -65.05
CA HIS A 311 -21.31 0.15 -65.70
C HIS A 311 -21.65 1.13 -66.82
N GLU A 312 -21.53 2.45 -66.57
CA GLU A 312 -21.67 3.48 -67.62
C GLU A 312 -20.70 3.25 -68.79
N ALA A 313 -19.44 2.90 -68.51
CA ALA A 313 -18.46 2.60 -69.54
C ALA A 313 -18.82 1.35 -70.37
N GLN A 314 -19.41 0.33 -69.74
CA GLN A 314 -19.93 -0.85 -70.44
C GLN A 314 -21.15 -0.48 -71.30
N ASP A 315 -22.09 0.31 -70.78
CA ASP A 315 -23.26 0.76 -71.56
C ASP A 315 -22.85 1.54 -72.81
N PHE A 316 -21.84 2.41 -72.72
CA PHE A 316 -21.28 3.12 -73.88
C PHE A 316 -20.52 2.19 -74.84
N GLN A 317 -19.86 1.14 -74.34
CA GLN A 317 -19.24 0.13 -75.18
C GLN A 317 -20.30 -0.70 -75.93
N ASP A 318 -21.35 -1.14 -75.26
CA ASP A 318 -22.44 -1.92 -75.86
C ASP A 318 -23.19 -1.08 -76.91
N GLN A 319 -23.40 0.21 -76.66
CA GLN A 319 -23.93 1.15 -77.66
C GLN A 319 -22.98 1.30 -78.87
N ARG A 320 -21.68 1.48 -78.66
CA ARG A 320 -20.67 1.52 -79.74
C ARG A 320 -20.74 0.26 -80.59
N ASP A 321 -20.82 -0.90 -79.96
CA ASP A 321 -20.79 -2.19 -80.66
C ASP A 321 -22.11 -2.49 -81.40
N GLN A 322 -23.25 -1.99 -80.91
CA GLN A 322 -24.51 -1.92 -81.66
C GLN A 322 -24.40 -1.03 -82.92
N TYR A 323 -23.83 0.17 -82.81
CA TYR A 323 -23.61 1.05 -83.97
C TYR A 323 -22.64 0.42 -85.00
N LEU A 324 -21.59 -0.28 -84.53
CA LEU A 324 -20.68 -1.03 -85.41
C LEU A 324 -21.41 -2.18 -86.13
N ALA A 325 -22.29 -2.92 -85.45
CA ALA A 325 -23.11 -3.96 -86.09
C ALA A 325 -24.06 -3.39 -87.16
N HIS A 326 -24.72 -2.26 -86.91
CA HIS A 326 -25.55 -1.58 -87.90
C HIS A 326 -24.74 -1.05 -89.10
N LEU A 327 -23.54 -0.52 -88.87
CA LEU A 327 -22.63 -0.11 -89.94
C LEU A 327 -22.17 -1.32 -90.79
N GLN A 328 -21.87 -2.46 -90.17
CA GLN A 328 -21.52 -3.70 -90.88
C GLN A 328 -22.70 -4.22 -91.72
N GLN A 329 -23.93 -4.23 -91.18
CA GLN A 329 -25.15 -4.58 -91.92
C GLN A 329 -25.34 -3.69 -93.16
N TYR A 330 -25.14 -2.38 -93.01
CA TYR A 330 -25.27 -1.40 -94.10
C TYR A 330 -24.18 -1.57 -95.17
N ILE A 331 -22.93 -1.84 -94.77
CA ILE A 331 -21.82 -2.15 -95.69
C ILE A 331 -22.12 -3.44 -96.48
N ALA A 332 -22.58 -4.51 -95.82
CA ALA A 332 -22.92 -5.77 -96.47
C ALA A 332 -24.10 -5.61 -97.46
N ALA A 333 -25.14 -4.85 -97.08
CA ALA A 333 -26.26 -4.54 -97.97
C ALA A 333 -25.81 -3.73 -99.20
N TYR A 334 -24.89 -2.77 -99.05
CA TYR A 334 -24.32 -2.05 -100.19
C TYR A 334 -23.46 -2.94 -101.08
N GLN A 335 -22.66 -3.85 -100.50
CA GLN A 335 -21.86 -4.81 -101.26
C GLN A 335 -22.74 -5.73 -102.11
N LEU A 336 -23.84 -6.25 -101.54
CA LEU A 336 -24.83 -7.03 -102.29
C LEU A 336 -25.43 -6.20 -103.44
N LEU A 337 -25.86 -4.97 -103.18
CA LEU A 337 -26.40 -4.06 -104.20
C LEU A 337 -25.39 -3.73 -105.31
N THR A 338 -24.08 -3.69 -105.03
CA THR A 338 -23.05 -3.55 -106.08
C THR A 338 -22.92 -4.80 -106.94
N VAL A 339 -22.98 -6.00 -106.36
CA VAL A 339 -22.96 -7.27 -107.11
C VAL A 339 -24.22 -7.40 -107.99
N GLU A 340 -25.40 -7.09 -107.45
CA GLU A 340 -26.66 -7.07 -108.22
C GLU A 340 -26.62 -6.10 -109.40
N LYS A 341 -26.04 -4.90 -109.21
CA LYS A 341 -25.84 -3.92 -110.29
C LYS A 341 -24.87 -4.42 -111.35
N GLU A 342 -23.77 -5.05 -110.97
CA GLU A 342 -22.86 -5.67 -111.93
C GLU A 342 -23.54 -6.80 -112.71
N GLU A 343 -24.31 -7.66 -112.05
CA GLU A 343 -25.09 -8.72 -112.69
C GLU A 343 -26.12 -8.14 -113.68
N LEU A 344 -26.85 -7.09 -113.29
CA LEU A 344 -27.80 -6.42 -114.15
C LEU A 344 -27.11 -5.81 -115.37
N HIS A 345 -25.91 -5.23 -115.20
CA HIS A 345 -25.11 -4.69 -116.30
C HIS A 345 -24.59 -5.79 -117.23
N LYS A 346 -24.15 -6.94 -116.69
CA LYS A 346 -23.78 -8.14 -117.47
C LYS A 346 -24.97 -8.68 -118.27
N LYS A 347 -26.16 -8.76 -117.67
CA LYS A 347 -27.42 -9.18 -118.30
C LYS A 347 -27.85 -8.21 -119.42
N TYR A 348 -27.76 -6.89 -119.17
CA TYR A 348 -28.06 -5.86 -120.17
C TYR A 348 -27.10 -5.92 -121.37
N LEU A 349 -25.79 -6.05 -121.12
CA LEU A 349 -24.79 -6.16 -122.19
C LEU A 349 -25.03 -7.39 -123.07
N LEU A 350 -25.37 -8.54 -122.47
CA LEU A 350 -25.75 -9.75 -123.22
C LEU A 350 -27.02 -9.53 -124.05
N GLN A 351 -28.03 -8.83 -123.50
CA GLN A 351 -29.24 -8.46 -124.24
C GLN A 351 -28.93 -7.53 -125.41
N THR A 352 -28.03 -6.55 -125.26
CA THR A 352 -27.56 -5.70 -126.37
C THR A 352 -26.90 -6.54 -127.46
N GLN A 353 -25.96 -7.42 -127.10
CA GLN A 353 -25.28 -8.30 -128.07
C GLN A 353 -26.24 -9.24 -128.82
N LEU A 354 -27.30 -9.71 -128.17
CA LEU A 354 -28.35 -10.50 -128.82
C LEU A 354 -29.23 -9.64 -129.75
N MET A 355 -29.53 -8.39 -129.37
CA MET A 355 -30.25 -7.44 -130.21
C MET A 355 -29.43 -7.07 -131.46
N ASP A 356 -28.13 -6.83 -131.29
CA ASP A 356 -27.21 -6.55 -132.40
C ASP A 356 -27.16 -7.72 -133.39
N ARG A 357 -27.07 -8.97 -132.89
CA ARG A 357 -27.14 -10.18 -133.74
C ARG A 357 -28.46 -10.26 -134.50
N LEU A 358 -29.59 -10.09 -133.84
CA LEU A 358 -30.91 -10.10 -134.49
C LEU A 358 -31.03 -8.99 -135.56
N GLN A 359 -30.46 -7.81 -135.34
CA GLN A 359 -30.41 -6.76 -136.37
C GLN A 359 -29.50 -7.13 -137.53
N HIS A 360 -28.35 -7.77 -137.30
CA HIS A 360 -27.48 -8.27 -138.36
C HIS A 360 -28.17 -9.39 -139.17
N GLU A 361 -28.87 -10.31 -138.50
CA GLU A 361 -29.67 -11.36 -139.14
C GLU A 361 -30.84 -10.77 -139.96
N GLU A 362 -31.54 -9.75 -139.44
CA GLU A 362 -32.62 -9.07 -140.16
C GLU A 362 -32.10 -8.30 -141.38
N VAL A 363 -30.96 -7.61 -141.26
CA VAL A 363 -30.28 -6.93 -142.38
C VAL A 363 -29.75 -7.93 -143.41
N GLN A 364 -29.16 -9.04 -142.98
CA GLN A 364 -28.71 -10.10 -143.88
C GLN A 364 -29.89 -10.76 -144.60
N GLY A 365 -31.02 -10.98 -143.91
CA GLY A 365 -32.28 -11.43 -144.51
C GLY A 365 -32.81 -10.46 -145.57
N LYS A 366 -32.79 -9.15 -145.29
CA LYS A 366 -33.16 -8.10 -146.26
C LYS A 366 -32.22 -8.08 -147.47
N VAL A 367 -30.90 -8.20 -147.27
CA VAL A 367 -29.91 -8.26 -148.36
C VAL A 367 -30.08 -9.51 -149.22
N ASN A 368 -30.36 -10.67 -148.62
CA ASN A 368 -30.64 -11.90 -149.34
C ASN A 368 -31.95 -11.79 -150.15
N ALA A 369 -33.00 -11.22 -149.57
CA ALA A 369 -34.26 -10.95 -150.28
C ALA A 369 -34.06 -9.97 -151.45
N GLU A 370 -33.25 -8.91 -151.27
CA GLU A 370 -32.84 -8.02 -152.36
C GLU A 370 -32.02 -8.72 -153.43
N MET A 371 -31.14 -9.67 -153.07
CA MET A 371 -30.35 -10.45 -154.01
C MET A 371 -31.27 -11.31 -154.89
N HIS A 372 -32.18 -12.07 -154.28
CA HIS A 372 -33.16 -12.87 -154.99
C HIS A 372 -34.13 -12.01 -155.81
N PHE A 373 -34.49 -10.80 -155.36
CA PHE A 373 -35.26 -9.86 -156.16
C PHE A 373 -34.48 -9.36 -157.39
N LYS A 374 -33.17 -9.10 -157.26
CA LYS A 374 -32.30 -8.72 -158.39
C LYS A 374 -32.08 -9.89 -159.35
N GLU A 375 -32.02 -11.13 -158.86
CA GLU A 375 -31.99 -12.35 -159.67
C GLU A 375 -33.31 -12.56 -160.43
N LEU A 376 -34.45 -12.42 -159.74
CA LEU A 376 -35.78 -12.45 -160.35
C LEU A 376 -35.94 -11.34 -161.40
N GLN A 377 -35.38 -10.14 -161.17
CA GLN A 377 -35.40 -9.05 -162.14
C GLN A 377 -34.49 -9.31 -163.36
N LYS A 378 -33.35 -10.01 -163.18
CA LYS A 378 -32.53 -10.51 -164.31
C LYS A 378 -33.29 -11.57 -165.11
N ALA A 379 -33.88 -12.56 -164.44
CA ALA A 379 -34.69 -13.61 -165.05
C ALA A 379 -35.91 -13.04 -165.79
N LYS A 380 -36.55 -12.00 -165.23
CA LYS A 380 -37.62 -11.26 -165.91
C LYS A 380 -37.11 -10.55 -167.16
N LYS A 381 -35.92 -9.92 -167.14
CA LYS A 381 -35.33 -9.27 -168.32
C LYS A 381 -34.96 -10.26 -169.43
N THR A 382 -34.46 -11.46 -169.09
CA THR A 382 -34.23 -12.52 -170.10
C THR A 382 -35.53 -13.13 -170.61
N LEU A 383 -36.57 -13.24 -169.78
CA LEU A 383 -37.91 -13.60 -170.22
C LEU A 383 -38.52 -12.52 -171.13
N GLU A 384 -38.23 -11.24 -170.88
CA GLU A 384 -38.66 -10.11 -171.73
C GLU A 384 -37.90 -10.03 -173.07
N SER A 385 -36.62 -10.46 -173.13
CA SER A 385 -35.93 -10.61 -174.43
C SER A 385 -36.47 -11.79 -175.22
N PHE A 386 -36.62 -12.96 -174.59
CA PHE A 386 -37.31 -14.10 -175.23
C PHE A 386 -38.75 -13.76 -175.64
N SER A 387 -39.47 -12.92 -174.89
CA SER A 387 -40.81 -12.44 -175.27
C SER A 387 -40.80 -11.51 -176.48
N LYS A 388 -39.71 -10.78 -176.75
CA LYS A 388 -39.55 -9.95 -177.95
C LYS A 388 -39.19 -10.80 -179.17
N GLU A 389 -38.23 -11.71 -179.03
CA GLU A 389 -37.86 -12.68 -180.07
C GLU A 389 -39.08 -13.53 -180.47
N ASN A 390 -39.84 -14.01 -179.49
CA ASN A 390 -41.08 -14.76 -179.71
C ASN A 390 -42.16 -13.88 -180.37
N LYS A 391 -42.22 -12.56 -180.13
CA LYS A 391 -43.13 -11.65 -180.85
C LYS A 391 -42.71 -11.41 -182.31
N GLU A 392 -41.42 -11.31 -182.60
CA GLU A 392 -40.92 -11.18 -183.98
C GLU A 392 -41.12 -12.47 -184.78
N LEU A 393 -41.07 -13.64 -184.13
CA LEU A 393 -41.46 -14.92 -184.72
C LEU A 393 -42.98 -15.08 -184.84
N GLN A 394 -43.78 -14.68 -183.84
CA GLN A 394 -45.25 -14.68 -183.91
C GLN A 394 -45.80 -13.78 -185.02
N ALA A 395 -45.11 -12.68 -185.35
CA ALA A 395 -45.46 -11.83 -186.48
C ALA A 395 -45.25 -12.50 -187.86
N GLN A 396 -44.39 -13.52 -187.95
CA GLN A 396 -44.15 -14.30 -189.18
C GLN A 396 -45.01 -15.58 -189.25
N VAL A 397 -45.49 -16.08 -188.10
CA VAL A 397 -46.33 -17.28 -188.00
C VAL A 397 -47.84 -16.96 -188.03
N THR A 398 -48.26 -15.72 -187.73
CA THR A 398 -49.68 -15.31 -187.78
C THR A 398 -50.27 -15.17 -189.19
N GLN A 399 -49.51 -15.48 -190.25
CA GLN A 399 -50.01 -15.64 -191.62
C GLN A 399 -50.12 -17.12 -192.07
N LEU A 400 -50.37 -18.08 -191.16
CA LEU A 400 -50.94 -19.40 -191.49
C LEU A 400 -51.45 -20.14 -190.23
N MET A 401 -52.77 -20.36 -190.14
CA MET A 401 -53.52 -21.42 -189.42
C MET A 401 -52.99 -21.90 -188.04
N ALA A 402 -53.66 -21.66 -186.90
CA ALA A 402 -54.94 -22.27 -186.47
C ALA A 402 -54.90 -23.80 -186.25
N GLU A 403 -54.64 -24.27 -185.01
CA GLU A 403 -55.17 -25.52 -184.43
C GLU A 403 -54.93 -25.66 -182.89
N LEU A 404 -55.43 -26.76 -182.32
CA LEU A 404 -55.96 -27.07 -180.95
C LEU A 404 -55.07 -27.09 -179.66
N ASP A 405 -55.79 -26.92 -178.53
CA ASP A 405 -55.67 -27.25 -177.07
C ASP A 405 -54.59 -28.16 -176.39
N GLU A 406 -54.37 -27.87 -175.07
CA GLU A 406 -53.98 -28.73 -173.90
C GLU A 406 -52.62 -29.52 -173.90
N ARG A 407 -51.90 -29.87 -172.79
CA ARG A 407 -52.26 -30.26 -171.39
C ARG A 407 -51.03 -30.44 -170.41
N MET A 408 -51.27 -30.49 -169.06
CA MET A 408 -50.50 -31.14 -167.93
C MET A 408 -49.08 -30.61 -167.49
N LEU A 409 -48.71 -30.35 -166.20
CA LEU A 409 -48.53 -31.18 -164.95
C LEU A 409 -47.40 -32.27 -165.01
N PRO A 410 -46.74 -32.75 -163.91
CA PRO A 410 -46.51 -32.28 -162.50
C PRO A 410 -45.10 -32.63 -161.84
N ARG A 411 -44.97 -32.55 -160.49
CA ARG A 411 -44.01 -33.30 -159.57
C ARG A 411 -42.51 -32.85 -159.51
N ALA A 412 -41.58 -33.18 -158.58
CA ALA A 412 -41.45 -34.00 -157.32
C ALA A 412 -40.16 -33.54 -156.53
N GLN A 413 -39.58 -34.13 -155.45
CA GLN A 413 -40.02 -34.68 -154.12
C GLN A 413 -38.83 -35.27 -153.29
N GLY A 414 -38.59 -34.90 -152.00
CA GLY A 414 -37.63 -35.53 -151.02
C GLY A 414 -36.21 -34.89 -150.89
N ASP A 415 -35.24 -35.31 -150.04
CA ASP A 415 -35.17 -36.05 -148.73
C ASP A 415 -33.70 -36.13 -148.15
N GLY A 416 -33.46 -36.51 -146.88
CA GLY A 416 -32.14 -36.96 -146.26
C GLY A 416 -31.28 -35.92 -145.47
N VAL A 417 -30.78 -36.04 -144.21
CA VAL A 417 -29.80 -36.91 -143.43
C VAL A 417 -28.34 -37.01 -143.95
N GLU A 418 -27.23 -37.07 -143.16
CA GLU A 418 -26.91 -37.18 -141.69
C GLU A 418 -26.02 -35.97 -141.18
N ALA A 419 -25.10 -35.89 -140.18
CA ALA A 419 -24.41 -36.69 -139.11
C ALA A 419 -23.75 -35.68 -138.05
N ALA A 420 -22.87 -35.89 -137.03
CA ALA A 420 -22.15 -36.99 -136.32
C ALA A 420 -21.54 -36.53 -134.92
N GLU A 421 -20.84 -37.46 -134.22
CA GLU A 421 -19.82 -37.48 -133.10
C GLU A 421 -19.00 -36.21 -132.65
N PHE A 422 -18.34 -36.05 -131.46
CA PHE A 422 -18.14 -36.76 -130.13
C PHE A 422 -17.02 -35.99 -129.32
N VAL A 423 -16.86 -35.84 -127.97
CA VAL A 423 -17.59 -36.11 -126.69
C VAL A 423 -17.48 -34.86 -125.71
N ASP A 424 -17.13 -34.71 -124.41
CA ASP A 424 -16.56 -35.47 -123.24
C ASP A 424 -16.97 -34.85 -121.84
N SER A 425 -16.67 -35.57 -120.74
CA SER A 425 -16.38 -35.23 -119.31
C SER A 425 -16.43 -33.77 -118.78
N ARG A 426 -16.82 -33.46 -117.52
CA ARG A 426 -17.23 -34.29 -116.34
C ARG A 426 -17.98 -33.47 -115.25
N THR A 427 -19.07 -34.06 -114.70
CA THR A 427 -19.45 -34.24 -113.27
C THR A 427 -18.84 -33.35 -112.16
N SER A 428 -19.54 -32.97 -111.06
CA SER A 428 -20.91 -33.33 -110.61
C SER A 428 -21.46 -32.49 -109.46
N GLN A 429 -22.74 -32.71 -109.15
CA GLN A 429 -23.45 -32.44 -107.89
C GLN A 429 -24.12 -33.77 -107.43
N LEU A 430 -24.79 -33.96 -106.29
CA LEU A 430 -25.19 -33.09 -105.16
C LEU A 430 -25.44 -33.97 -103.89
N SER A 431 -25.57 -33.35 -102.71
CA SER A 431 -26.42 -33.77 -101.56
C SER A 431 -26.06 -35.02 -100.72
N ILE A 432 -26.58 -34.99 -99.48
CA ILE A 432 -26.75 -36.07 -98.49
C ILE A 432 -28.28 -36.23 -98.31
N PRO A 433 -28.84 -37.46 -98.27
CA PRO A 433 -29.58 -37.87 -97.06
C PRO A 433 -29.59 -39.39 -96.74
N GLU A 434 -29.92 -39.64 -95.47
CA GLU A 434 -30.73 -40.70 -94.83
C GLU A 434 -31.14 -42.00 -95.57
N ASP A 435 -31.24 -43.08 -94.77
CA ASP A 435 -31.50 -44.50 -95.06
C ASP A 435 -30.37 -45.30 -95.77
N PHE A 436 -29.91 -46.38 -95.12
CA PHE A 436 -28.85 -47.27 -95.62
C PHE A 436 -29.44 -48.40 -96.49
N GLU A 437 -29.49 -48.20 -97.80
CA GLU A 437 -30.01 -49.23 -98.73
C GLU A 437 -29.04 -50.40 -98.96
N SER A 438 -27.74 -50.25 -98.64
CA SER A 438 -26.76 -51.34 -98.70
C SER A 438 -26.05 -51.64 -97.37
N LYS A 439 -25.78 -52.95 -97.13
CA LYS A 439 -24.88 -53.40 -96.05
C LYS A 439 -23.47 -52.84 -96.19
N GLU A 440 -22.99 -52.60 -97.41
CA GLU A 440 -21.62 -52.13 -97.65
C GLU A 440 -21.47 -50.65 -97.32
N GLU A 441 -22.53 -49.85 -97.44
CA GLU A 441 -22.55 -48.44 -97.03
C GLU A 441 -22.64 -48.30 -95.51
N MET A 442 -23.45 -49.12 -94.85
CA MET A 442 -23.47 -49.22 -93.39
C MET A 442 -22.09 -49.66 -92.86
N VAL A 443 -21.45 -50.65 -93.50
CA VAL A 443 -20.08 -51.08 -93.15
C VAL A 443 -19.05 -49.99 -93.44
N ALA A 444 -19.15 -49.24 -94.55
CA ALA A 444 -18.25 -48.14 -94.85
C ALA A 444 -18.37 -46.99 -93.84
N PHE A 445 -19.60 -46.60 -93.47
CA PHE A 445 -19.85 -45.59 -92.45
C PHE A 445 -19.35 -46.04 -91.07
N LEU A 446 -19.64 -47.27 -90.65
CA LEU A 446 -19.15 -47.83 -89.39
C LEU A 446 -17.62 -47.98 -89.38
N THR A 447 -17.00 -48.36 -90.50
CA THR A 447 -15.54 -48.43 -90.62
C THR A 447 -14.91 -47.05 -90.54
N SER A 448 -15.53 -46.03 -91.16
CA SER A 448 -15.10 -44.63 -91.05
C SER A 448 -15.19 -44.12 -89.60
N ALA A 449 -16.35 -44.28 -88.96
CA ALA A 449 -16.58 -43.88 -87.57
C ALA A 449 -15.66 -44.62 -86.57
N VAL A 450 -15.41 -45.92 -86.79
CA VAL A 450 -14.40 -46.67 -86.03
C VAL A 450 -13.01 -46.10 -86.29
N SER A 451 -12.62 -45.86 -87.54
CA SER A 451 -11.27 -45.33 -87.84
C SER A 451 -11.03 -43.94 -87.24
N GLN A 452 -12.06 -43.08 -87.15
CA GLN A 452 -11.99 -41.81 -86.43
C GLN A 452 -11.83 -42.03 -84.92
N ALA A 453 -12.66 -42.88 -84.30
CA ALA A 453 -12.57 -43.18 -82.87
C ALA A 453 -11.25 -43.89 -82.49
N GLU A 454 -10.66 -44.66 -83.40
CA GLU A 454 -9.32 -45.24 -83.24
C GLU A 454 -8.24 -44.16 -83.35
N GLY A 455 -8.37 -43.19 -84.26
CA GLY A 455 -7.48 -42.03 -84.35
C GLY A 455 -7.47 -41.17 -83.08
N GLU A 456 -8.66 -40.78 -82.59
CA GLU A 456 -8.82 -40.03 -81.34
C GLU A 456 -8.23 -40.79 -80.13
N ARG A 457 -8.41 -42.12 -80.09
CA ARG A 457 -7.82 -43.00 -79.07
C ARG A 457 -6.28 -43.06 -79.16
N GLU A 458 -5.72 -43.13 -80.36
CA GLU A 458 -4.27 -43.14 -80.59
C GLU A 458 -3.63 -41.78 -80.24
N GLU A 459 -4.31 -40.67 -80.50
CA GLU A 459 -3.86 -39.34 -80.09
C GLU A 459 -3.89 -39.15 -78.57
N ILE A 460 -4.95 -39.61 -77.88
CA ILE A 460 -5.00 -39.64 -76.41
C ILE A 460 -3.87 -40.52 -75.83
N ARG A 461 -3.56 -41.67 -76.47
CA ARG A 461 -2.39 -42.50 -76.11
C ARG A 461 -1.08 -41.75 -76.29
N HIS A 462 -0.94 -40.98 -77.37
CA HIS A 462 0.25 -40.15 -77.62
C HIS A 462 0.45 -39.10 -76.54
N GLN A 463 -0.59 -38.33 -76.20
CA GLN A 463 -0.57 -37.34 -75.11
C GLN A 463 -0.24 -37.99 -73.75
N LEU A 464 -0.80 -39.17 -73.45
CA LEU A 464 -0.49 -39.91 -72.22
C LEU A 464 0.98 -40.39 -72.19
N MET A 465 1.51 -40.85 -73.32
CA MET A 465 2.92 -41.28 -73.45
C MET A 465 3.88 -40.10 -73.29
N GLU A 466 3.53 -38.93 -73.82
CA GLU A 466 4.31 -37.71 -73.68
C GLU A 466 4.27 -37.16 -72.24
N LYS A 467 3.11 -37.17 -71.57
CA LYS A 467 3.04 -36.86 -70.13
C LYS A 467 3.87 -37.84 -69.29
N LYS A 468 3.82 -39.14 -69.62
CA LYS A 468 4.71 -40.15 -69.01
C LYS A 468 6.19 -39.94 -69.35
N LYS A 469 6.54 -39.29 -70.46
CA LYS A 469 7.92 -38.90 -70.80
C LYS A 469 8.37 -37.72 -69.92
N GLN A 470 7.57 -36.65 -69.87
CA GLN A 470 7.80 -35.46 -69.03
C GLN A 470 7.99 -35.83 -67.55
N CYS A 471 7.16 -36.71 -66.98
CA CYS A 471 7.33 -37.19 -65.61
C CYS A 471 8.62 -38.02 -65.39
N ARG A 472 9.06 -38.80 -66.37
CA ARG A 472 10.33 -39.56 -66.29
C ARG A 472 11.55 -38.65 -66.39
N GLU A 473 11.49 -37.64 -67.25
CA GLU A 473 12.55 -36.63 -67.39
C GLU A 473 12.73 -35.82 -66.10
N LEU A 474 11.62 -35.38 -65.47
CA LEU A 474 11.66 -34.72 -64.16
C LEU A 474 12.20 -35.63 -63.03
N LEU A 475 11.79 -36.91 -62.98
CA LEU A 475 12.34 -37.87 -62.03
C LEU A 475 13.84 -38.11 -62.25
N GLN A 476 14.30 -38.11 -63.51
CA GLN A 476 15.71 -38.28 -63.85
C GLN A 476 16.54 -37.04 -63.49
N GLN A 477 15.99 -35.82 -63.60
CA GLN A 477 16.60 -34.58 -63.11
C GLN A 477 16.71 -34.56 -61.57
N ILE A 478 15.67 -35.00 -60.85
CA ILE A 478 15.71 -35.15 -59.39
C ILE A 478 16.76 -36.20 -58.98
N ALA A 479 16.88 -37.29 -59.74
CA ALA A 479 17.90 -38.30 -59.50
C ALA A 479 19.33 -37.80 -59.79
N SER A 480 19.55 -37.00 -60.84
CA SER A 480 20.85 -36.41 -61.12
C SER A 480 21.26 -35.40 -60.05
N LEU A 481 20.36 -34.49 -59.65
CA LEU A 481 20.64 -33.51 -58.58
C LEU A 481 20.96 -34.17 -57.23
N LYS A 482 20.28 -35.27 -56.89
CA LYS A 482 20.62 -36.08 -55.70
C LYS A 482 21.99 -36.77 -55.84
N LYS A 483 22.28 -37.33 -57.02
CA LYS A 483 23.57 -37.99 -57.28
C LYS A 483 24.73 -36.98 -57.28
N GLU A 484 24.52 -35.77 -57.75
CA GLU A 484 25.49 -34.68 -57.77
C GLU A 484 25.84 -34.19 -56.35
N HIS A 485 24.82 -33.92 -55.51
CA HIS A 485 25.01 -33.70 -54.07
C HIS A 485 25.75 -34.87 -53.38
N GLN A 486 25.40 -36.11 -53.71
CA GLN A 486 26.01 -37.28 -53.07
C GLN A 486 27.45 -37.52 -53.53
N LEU A 487 27.79 -37.24 -54.79
CA LEU A 487 29.16 -37.31 -55.30
C LEU A 487 30.07 -36.22 -54.71
N GLN A 488 29.55 -35.01 -54.50
CA GLN A 488 30.27 -33.96 -53.77
C GLN A 488 30.65 -34.37 -52.33
N LEU A 489 29.84 -35.23 -51.70
CA LEU A 489 30.09 -35.77 -50.36
C LEU A 489 30.98 -37.03 -50.31
N THR A 490 31.27 -37.67 -51.46
CA THR A 490 32.07 -38.92 -51.49
C THR A 490 33.32 -38.86 -52.39
N SER A 491 33.65 -37.69 -52.95
CA SER A 491 34.79 -37.52 -53.87
C SER A 491 36.05 -36.90 -53.23
N THR A 492 36.14 -36.88 -51.90
CA THR A 492 37.29 -36.39 -51.12
C THR A 492 37.89 -37.50 -50.27
N GLY A 493 38.57 -38.46 -50.91
CA GLY A 493 39.05 -39.67 -50.23
C GLY A 493 40.19 -40.41 -50.93
N GLY A 494 41.38 -39.82 -51.01
CA GLY A 494 42.62 -40.57 -51.28
C GLY A 494 43.76 -39.81 -51.98
N SER A 495 44.69 -39.25 -51.18
CA SER A 495 46.03 -38.71 -51.56
C SER A 495 46.07 -37.63 -52.66
N ASP A 496 46.88 -36.58 -52.57
CA ASP A 496 48.04 -36.29 -51.70
C ASP A 496 48.20 -34.76 -51.58
N ALA A 497 48.63 -34.26 -50.42
CA ALA A 497 48.40 -32.86 -49.98
C ALA A 497 46.88 -32.49 -50.01
N ASP A 498 46.41 -31.29 -49.67
CA ASP A 498 47.05 -30.07 -49.18
C ASP A 498 46.08 -29.40 -48.16
N TRP A 499 46.62 -28.62 -47.20
CA TRP A 499 45.93 -27.90 -46.10
C TRP A 499 44.41 -28.03 -45.91
N VAL A 500 43.96 -28.30 -44.67
CA VAL A 500 42.66 -27.72 -44.22
C VAL A 500 42.78 -26.21 -44.43
N PRO A 501 41.91 -25.57 -45.25
CA PRO A 501 42.08 -24.16 -45.57
C PRO A 501 42.19 -23.34 -44.30
N GLY A 502 43.19 -22.46 -44.21
CA GLY A 502 43.50 -21.74 -42.96
C GLY A 502 42.25 -21.08 -42.37
N GLU A 503 41.44 -20.47 -43.24
CA GLU A 503 40.12 -19.89 -42.97
C GLU A 503 39.14 -20.85 -42.26
N VAL A 504 39.09 -22.13 -42.63
CA VAL A 504 38.21 -23.15 -42.02
C VAL A 504 38.74 -23.58 -40.67
N HIS A 505 40.07 -23.73 -40.54
CA HIS A 505 40.69 -24.01 -39.24
C HIS A 505 40.54 -22.84 -38.26
N GLU A 506 40.77 -21.61 -38.73
CA GLU A 506 40.60 -20.36 -37.97
C GLU A 506 39.12 -20.13 -37.60
N ALA A 507 38.17 -20.43 -38.49
CA ALA A 507 36.74 -20.37 -38.19
C ALA A 507 36.33 -21.39 -37.13
N LEU A 508 36.79 -22.65 -37.23
CA LEU A 508 36.52 -23.69 -36.23
C LEU A 508 37.18 -23.36 -34.88
N LYS A 509 38.42 -22.87 -34.90
CA LYS A 509 39.14 -22.40 -33.72
C LYS A 509 38.44 -21.21 -33.07
N SER A 510 38.03 -20.21 -33.83
CA SER A 510 37.27 -19.06 -33.34
C SER A 510 35.89 -19.46 -32.80
N ALA A 511 35.23 -20.46 -33.39
CA ALA A 511 33.99 -21.04 -32.86
C ALA A 511 34.24 -21.78 -31.53
N MET A 512 35.34 -22.52 -31.42
CA MET A 512 35.75 -23.20 -30.19
C MET A 512 36.12 -22.19 -29.08
N GLU A 513 36.87 -21.14 -29.41
CA GLU A 513 37.21 -20.04 -28.48
C GLU A 513 35.94 -19.32 -28.00
N LYS A 514 34.99 -19.00 -28.89
CA LYS A 514 33.68 -18.41 -28.52
C LYS A 514 32.85 -19.35 -27.63
N LEU A 515 32.91 -20.66 -27.86
CA LEU A 515 32.25 -21.66 -27.03
C LEU A 515 32.93 -21.80 -25.66
N GLN A 516 34.26 -21.79 -25.61
CA GLN A 516 35.05 -21.81 -24.38
C GLN A 516 34.79 -20.55 -23.54
N LEU A 517 34.81 -19.36 -24.15
CA LEU A 517 34.46 -18.10 -23.49
C LEU A 517 33.05 -18.17 -22.90
N ARG A 518 32.03 -18.49 -23.70
CA ARG A 518 30.65 -18.68 -23.20
C ARG A 518 30.54 -19.74 -22.09
N PHE A 519 31.33 -20.81 -22.14
CA PHE A 519 31.35 -21.80 -21.08
C PHE A 519 32.00 -21.27 -19.79
N THR A 520 33.11 -20.53 -19.89
CA THR A 520 33.75 -19.89 -18.72
C THR A 520 32.88 -18.78 -18.12
N ASP A 521 32.16 -18.02 -18.96
CA ASP A 521 31.25 -16.98 -18.51
C ASP A 521 30.02 -17.60 -17.82
N LEU A 522 29.37 -18.60 -18.44
CA LEU A 522 28.25 -19.33 -17.82
C LEU A 522 28.66 -20.06 -16.54
N MET A 523 29.90 -20.56 -16.45
CA MET A 523 30.43 -21.15 -15.21
C MET A 523 30.73 -20.11 -14.13
N ARG A 524 31.06 -18.86 -14.50
CA ARG A 524 31.20 -17.73 -13.58
C ARG A 524 29.84 -17.24 -13.09
N GLU A 525 28.90 -16.99 -14.01
CA GLU A 525 27.49 -16.69 -13.70
C GLU A 525 26.90 -17.75 -12.76
N LYS A 526 27.21 -19.03 -12.97
CA LYS A 526 26.76 -20.14 -12.11
C LYS A 526 27.45 -20.19 -10.74
N ALA A 527 28.65 -19.62 -10.59
CA ALA A 527 29.30 -19.46 -9.29
C ALA A 527 28.70 -18.25 -8.55
N GLU A 528 28.59 -17.10 -9.22
CA GLU A 528 27.94 -15.89 -8.70
C GLU A 528 26.48 -16.16 -8.26
N LEU A 529 25.71 -16.93 -9.06
CA LEU A 529 24.35 -17.36 -8.69
C LEU A 529 24.31 -18.36 -7.53
N LYS A 530 25.37 -19.15 -7.30
CA LYS A 530 25.47 -20.04 -6.12
C LYS A 530 25.76 -19.24 -4.87
N GLU A 531 26.75 -18.35 -4.92
CA GLU A 531 27.05 -17.41 -3.84
C GLU A 531 25.81 -16.58 -3.49
N ARG A 532 25.05 -16.12 -4.49
CA ARG A 532 23.77 -15.41 -4.30
C ARG A 532 22.67 -16.27 -3.67
N VAL A 533 22.63 -17.57 -3.94
CA VAL A 533 21.69 -18.50 -3.28
C VAL A 533 22.13 -18.77 -1.83
N GLU A 534 23.41 -18.99 -1.59
CA GLU A 534 23.98 -19.22 -0.25
C GLU A 534 23.81 -17.96 0.65
N GLU A 535 23.96 -16.75 0.08
CA GLU A 535 23.59 -15.48 0.72
C GLU A 535 22.08 -15.44 1.06
N LEU A 536 21.19 -15.78 0.12
CA LEU A 536 19.75 -15.74 0.35
C LEU A 536 19.28 -16.79 1.36
N GLU A 537 19.87 -17.98 1.37
CA GLU A 537 19.62 -19.02 2.37
C GLU A 537 20.03 -18.54 3.77
N HIS A 538 21.17 -17.84 3.91
CA HIS A 538 21.56 -17.21 5.17
C HIS A 538 20.56 -16.14 5.64
N HIS A 539 20.11 -15.26 4.75
CA HIS A 539 19.08 -14.27 5.09
C HIS A 539 17.74 -14.93 5.47
N CYS A 540 17.34 -16.01 4.79
CA CYS A 540 16.15 -16.78 5.16
C CYS A 540 16.27 -17.41 6.55
N ILE A 541 17.45 -17.92 6.93
CA ILE A 541 17.71 -18.44 8.28
C ILE A 541 17.61 -17.31 9.31
N GLN A 542 18.22 -16.15 9.07
CA GLN A 542 18.12 -14.98 9.97
C GLN A 542 16.67 -14.53 10.15
N LEU A 543 15.94 -14.32 9.05
CA LEU A 543 14.53 -13.93 9.07
C LEU A 543 13.64 -14.98 9.76
N SER A 544 13.98 -16.27 9.70
CA SER A 544 13.26 -17.30 10.44
C SER A 544 13.46 -17.17 11.96
N GLY A 545 14.70 -16.94 12.42
CA GLY A 545 14.99 -16.71 13.84
C GLY A 545 14.36 -15.40 14.36
N GLU A 546 14.39 -14.34 13.55
CA GLU A 546 13.68 -13.09 13.86
C GLU A 546 12.16 -13.33 13.99
N THR A 547 11.58 -14.08 13.05
CA THR A 547 10.15 -14.47 13.09
C THR A 547 9.81 -15.28 14.34
N ASP A 548 10.67 -16.21 14.76
CA ASP A 548 10.48 -16.99 15.99
C ASP A 548 10.51 -16.08 17.24
N THR A 549 11.46 -15.14 17.35
CA THR A 549 11.51 -14.19 18.47
C THR A 549 10.30 -13.23 18.50
N ILE A 550 9.78 -12.84 17.33
CA ILE A 550 8.52 -12.09 17.22
C ILE A 550 7.34 -12.97 17.71
N GLY A 551 7.36 -14.27 17.39
CA GLY A 551 6.41 -15.26 17.92
C GLY A 551 6.43 -15.37 19.44
N GLU A 552 7.62 -15.43 20.05
CA GLU A 552 7.79 -15.40 21.51
C GLU A 552 7.23 -14.11 22.12
N TYR A 553 7.53 -12.95 21.54
CA TYR A 553 6.99 -11.66 22.02
C TYR A 553 5.46 -11.61 21.91
N ILE A 554 4.87 -12.13 20.83
CA ILE A 554 3.42 -12.25 20.67
C ILE A 554 2.83 -13.17 21.75
N ALA A 555 3.47 -14.30 22.07
CA ALA A 555 3.02 -15.20 23.13
C ALA A 555 3.09 -14.56 24.53
N LEU A 556 4.17 -13.84 24.83
CA LEU A 556 4.33 -13.07 26.07
C LEU A 556 3.25 -11.97 26.19
N TYR A 557 3.01 -11.21 25.12
CA TYR A 557 1.97 -10.18 25.09
C TYR A 557 0.56 -10.77 25.26
N GLN A 558 0.26 -11.92 24.64
CA GLN A 558 -1.01 -12.63 24.84
C GLN A 558 -1.19 -13.09 26.29
N SER A 559 -0.13 -13.64 26.92
CA SER A 559 -0.13 -14.03 28.32
C SER A 559 -0.36 -12.83 29.25
N GLN A 560 0.41 -11.75 29.08
CA GLN A 560 0.26 -10.51 29.85
C GLN A 560 -1.17 -9.93 29.71
N ARG A 561 -1.72 -9.91 28.48
CA ARG A 561 -3.09 -9.45 28.20
C ARG A 561 -4.15 -10.36 28.81
N ALA A 562 -3.90 -11.67 28.94
CA ALA A 562 -4.78 -12.59 29.66
C ALA A 562 -4.78 -12.31 31.17
N ILE A 563 -3.61 -12.07 31.77
CA ILE A 563 -3.45 -11.70 33.19
C ILE A 563 -4.15 -10.36 33.49
N LEU A 564 -3.98 -9.34 32.64
CA LEU A 564 -4.70 -8.06 32.81
C LEU A 564 -6.22 -8.25 32.71
N LYS A 565 -6.72 -9.01 31.73
CA LYS A 565 -8.15 -9.34 31.62
C LYS A 565 -8.67 -10.06 32.86
N GLN A 566 -7.88 -10.97 33.43
CA GLN A 566 -8.27 -11.71 34.63
C GLN A 566 -8.36 -10.80 35.86
N ARG A 567 -7.35 -9.93 36.09
CA ARG A 567 -7.39 -8.90 37.14
C ARG A 567 -8.56 -7.92 36.96
N HIS A 568 -8.95 -7.61 35.72
CA HIS A 568 -10.12 -6.79 35.45
C HIS A 568 -11.44 -7.48 35.83
N ARG A 569 -11.62 -8.76 35.47
CA ARG A 569 -12.78 -9.56 35.94
C ARG A 569 -12.86 -9.61 37.45
N GLU A 570 -11.75 -9.86 38.14
CA GLU A 570 -11.71 -9.93 39.62
C GLU A 570 -12.14 -8.60 40.27
N LYS A 571 -11.79 -7.46 39.65
CA LYS A 571 -12.28 -6.13 40.05
C LYS A 571 -13.77 -5.94 39.73
N GLU A 572 -14.24 -6.35 38.56
CA GLU A 572 -15.65 -6.30 38.17
C GLU A 572 -16.51 -7.18 39.11
N ASP A 573 -16.08 -8.41 39.41
CA ASP A 573 -16.72 -9.33 40.35
C ASP A 573 -16.70 -8.81 41.79
N TYR A 574 -15.70 -8.02 42.18
CA TYR A 574 -15.69 -7.31 43.47
C TYR A 574 -16.69 -6.15 43.48
N ILE A 575 -16.73 -5.32 42.42
CA ILE A 575 -17.69 -4.21 42.27
C ILE A 575 -19.13 -4.75 42.22
N ASN A 576 -19.36 -5.86 41.52
CA ASN A 576 -20.67 -6.52 41.43
C ASN A 576 -21.13 -7.04 42.81
N ARG A 577 -20.24 -7.65 43.60
CA ARG A 577 -20.54 -8.06 44.99
C ARG A 577 -20.87 -6.85 45.87
N LEU A 578 -20.05 -5.80 45.83
CA LEU A 578 -20.28 -4.57 46.61
C LEU A 578 -21.59 -3.84 46.20
N ALA A 579 -21.95 -3.89 44.92
CA ALA A 579 -23.22 -3.38 44.43
C ALA A 579 -24.42 -4.22 44.92
N GLN A 580 -24.29 -5.56 44.94
CA GLN A 580 -25.30 -6.44 45.52
C GLN A 580 -25.45 -6.22 47.02
N ASP A 581 -24.36 -6.15 47.80
CA ASP A 581 -24.40 -5.89 49.24
C ASP A 581 -25.05 -4.53 49.56
N LYS A 582 -24.83 -3.51 48.71
CA LYS A 582 -25.48 -2.20 48.82
C LYS A 582 -27.00 -2.28 48.57
N GLU A 583 -27.44 -3.08 47.60
CA GLU A 583 -28.86 -3.27 47.30
C GLU A 583 -29.55 -4.17 48.35
N ASP A 584 -28.92 -5.25 48.81
CA ASP A 584 -29.33 -6.04 49.98
C ASP A 584 -29.51 -5.16 51.21
N MET A 585 -28.56 -4.27 51.50
CA MET A 585 -28.63 -3.32 52.61
C MET A 585 -29.79 -2.33 52.43
N LYS A 586 -30.00 -1.81 51.22
CA LYS A 586 -31.14 -0.93 50.88
C LYS A 586 -32.48 -1.63 51.06
N MET A 587 -32.60 -2.90 50.65
CA MET A 587 -33.80 -3.72 50.90
C MET A 587 -34.04 -3.94 52.40
N LYS A 588 -33.00 -4.23 53.19
CA LYS A 588 -33.12 -4.34 54.66
C LYS A 588 -33.53 -3.03 55.33
N LEU A 589 -33.03 -1.89 54.85
CA LEU A 589 -33.44 -0.57 55.34
C LEU A 589 -34.90 -0.23 54.96
N GLN A 590 -35.39 -0.74 53.82
CA GLN A 590 -36.80 -0.63 53.44
C GLN A 590 -37.70 -1.53 54.30
N GLU A 591 -37.35 -2.80 54.54
CA GLU A 591 -38.09 -3.67 55.48
C GLU A 591 -38.12 -3.05 56.89
N LEU A 592 -36.99 -2.50 57.35
CA LEU A 592 -36.90 -1.79 58.63
C LEU A 592 -37.85 -0.58 58.69
N HIS A 593 -37.91 0.23 57.62
CA HIS A 593 -38.82 1.36 57.53
C HIS A 593 -40.30 0.91 57.55
N GLU A 594 -40.67 -0.13 56.79
CA GLU A 594 -42.02 -0.70 56.81
C GLU A 594 -42.41 -1.23 58.20
N LEU A 595 -41.51 -1.94 58.87
CA LEU A 595 -41.74 -2.46 60.23
C LEU A 595 -41.90 -1.32 61.24
N VAL A 596 -41.10 -0.25 61.15
CA VAL A 596 -41.23 0.93 62.02
C VAL A 596 -42.56 1.66 61.76
N MET A 597 -42.94 1.85 60.50
CA MET A 597 -44.24 2.45 60.14
C MET A 597 -45.41 1.59 60.65
N ARG A 598 -45.29 0.26 60.58
CA ARG A 598 -46.26 -0.69 61.14
C ARG A 598 -46.35 -0.58 62.66
N LEU A 599 -45.23 -0.54 63.38
CA LEU A 599 -45.20 -0.37 64.84
C LEU A 599 -45.80 0.97 65.27
N VAL A 600 -45.54 2.06 64.52
CA VAL A 600 -46.18 3.37 64.77
C VAL A 600 -47.69 3.29 64.53
N GLY A 601 -48.14 2.58 63.49
CA GLY A 601 -49.55 2.27 63.25
C GLY A 601 -50.19 1.50 64.41
N GLU A 602 -49.62 0.35 64.77
CA GLU A 602 -50.05 -0.51 65.90
C GLU A 602 -50.17 0.29 67.22
N ARG A 603 -49.19 1.15 67.49
CA ARG A 603 -49.19 2.05 68.67
C ARG A 603 -50.27 3.13 68.58
N ASN A 604 -50.47 3.76 67.43
CA ASN A 604 -51.50 4.80 67.25
C ASN A 604 -52.92 4.20 67.36
N ASP A 605 -53.10 2.96 66.86
CA ASP A 605 -54.29 2.14 67.03
C ASP A 605 -54.56 1.86 68.52
N TRP A 606 -53.52 1.52 69.28
CA TRP A 606 -53.61 1.31 70.72
C TRP A 606 -53.99 2.60 71.47
N TYR A 607 -53.37 3.73 71.14
CA TYR A 607 -53.74 5.05 71.68
C TYR A 607 -55.20 5.39 71.38
N THR A 608 -55.67 5.14 70.16
CA THR A 608 -57.06 5.38 69.76
C THR A 608 -58.02 4.52 70.60
N LYS A 609 -57.72 3.23 70.79
CA LYS A 609 -58.49 2.31 71.64
C LYS A 609 -58.47 2.74 73.11
N TYR A 610 -57.34 3.23 73.61
CA TYR A 610 -57.19 3.75 74.97
C TYR A 610 -57.99 5.05 75.21
N MET A 611 -57.99 5.98 74.26
CA MET A 611 -58.78 7.22 74.33
C MET A 611 -60.29 6.93 74.31
N ILE A 612 -60.75 5.97 73.52
CA ILE A 612 -62.14 5.52 73.53
C ILE A 612 -62.50 4.87 74.88
N ALA A 613 -61.60 4.04 75.44
CA ALA A 613 -61.82 3.38 76.72
C ALA A 613 -61.85 4.36 77.93
N THR A 614 -61.05 5.44 77.90
CA THR A 614 -61.06 6.46 78.95
C THR A 614 -62.24 7.41 78.85
N GLN A 615 -62.66 7.80 77.64
CA GLN A 615 -63.88 8.62 77.43
C GLN A 615 -65.18 7.89 77.82
N ALA A 616 -65.17 6.56 77.88
CA ALA A 616 -66.27 5.76 78.42
C ALA A 616 -66.33 5.71 79.97
N GLY A 617 -65.38 6.34 80.67
CA GLY A 617 -65.17 6.18 82.12
C GLY A 617 -65.87 7.17 83.05
N GLU A 618 -66.30 8.35 82.58
CA GLU A 618 -66.82 9.42 83.45
C GLU A 618 -68.31 9.73 83.22
N LEU A 619 -69.15 9.41 84.22
CA LEU A 619 -70.58 9.73 84.26
C LEU A 619 -71.07 10.02 85.69
N GLN A 620 -71.34 11.29 86.02
CA GLN A 620 -72.46 11.78 86.86
C GLN A 620 -72.52 13.33 86.87
N PRO A 621 -73.68 14.00 87.12
CA PRO A 621 -73.98 15.26 86.41
C PRO A 621 -74.54 16.48 87.20
N GLY A 622 -74.11 17.68 86.78
CA GLY A 622 -74.89 18.95 86.79
C GLY A 622 -75.16 19.65 88.13
N PRO A 623 -75.88 20.81 88.14
CA PRO A 623 -76.36 21.67 87.03
C PRO A 623 -75.60 23.03 86.96
N GLU A 624 -75.86 24.05 86.12
CA GLU A 624 -77.05 24.47 85.35
C GLU A 624 -76.73 25.09 83.95
N ARG A 625 -77.78 25.26 83.12
CA ARG A 625 -78.00 26.29 82.07
C ARG A 625 -77.15 26.30 80.78
N GLU A 626 -77.76 25.77 79.72
CA GLU A 626 -78.27 26.49 78.53
C GLU A 626 -77.57 27.79 78.07
N ALA A 627 -77.33 28.04 76.77
CA ALA A 627 -77.47 27.22 75.56
C ALA A 627 -76.77 27.90 74.37
N GLY A 628 -76.47 27.16 73.30
CA GLY A 628 -76.01 27.72 72.03
C GLY A 628 -75.08 26.77 71.26
N ALA A 629 -75.46 26.41 70.03
CA ALA A 629 -74.67 25.52 69.18
C ALA A 629 -74.38 26.19 67.83
N GLN A 630 -73.13 26.09 67.36
CA GLN A 630 -72.79 25.58 66.04
C GLN A 630 -71.25 25.49 65.89
N ALA A 631 -70.80 24.75 64.88
CA ALA A 631 -69.39 24.55 64.58
C ALA A 631 -69.03 25.19 63.24
N ASP A 632 -67.92 25.93 63.24
CA ASP A 632 -67.13 26.33 62.08
C ASP A 632 -65.66 26.03 62.41
N GLY A 633 -64.75 25.82 61.47
CA GLY A 633 -64.96 25.88 60.02
C GLY A 633 -63.75 26.49 59.32
N VAL A 634 -62.86 25.63 58.82
CA VAL A 634 -61.75 25.95 57.89
C VAL A 634 -60.65 26.88 58.45
N PHE A 635 -59.39 26.43 58.43
CA PHE A 635 -58.32 27.16 57.72
C PHE A 635 -57.10 26.27 57.45
N GLU A 636 -56.62 26.31 56.21
CA GLU A 636 -55.40 25.66 55.71
C GLU A 636 -54.83 26.58 54.59
N PRO A 637 -53.63 26.29 54.05
CA PRO A 637 -52.33 26.51 54.66
C PRO A 637 -51.66 27.81 54.13
N ASN A 638 -50.55 28.23 54.73
CA ASN A 638 -49.51 28.91 53.95
C ASN A 638 -48.11 28.76 54.56
N ALA A 639 -47.13 28.45 53.73
CA ALA A 639 -45.70 28.56 54.06
C ALA A 639 -45.19 29.93 53.56
N PRO A 640 -44.04 30.43 54.08
CA PRO A 640 -42.86 30.33 53.22
C PRO A 640 -41.49 30.25 53.92
N LYS A 641 -40.49 29.78 53.14
CA LYS A 641 -39.04 30.10 53.20
C LYS A 641 -38.23 29.71 54.46
N VAL A 642 -37.57 28.56 54.31
CA VAL A 642 -36.10 28.39 54.34
C VAL A 642 -35.29 29.61 54.80
N ALA A 643 -34.50 29.43 55.87
CA ALA A 643 -33.30 30.21 56.17
C ALA A 643 -32.26 29.32 56.90
N ASP A 644 -31.01 29.44 56.47
CA ASP A 644 -29.72 29.11 57.10
C ASP A 644 -29.57 27.86 58.00
N LEU A 645 -28.78 26.92 57.48
CA LEU A 645 -28.01 25.96 58.28
C LEU A 645 -26.96 26.69 59.13
N ARG A 646 -26.66 26.17 60.32
CA ARG A 646 -25.40 26.45 61.02
C ARG A 646 -24.77 25.16 61.53
N GLU A 647 -23.49 25.03 61.25
CA GLU A 647 -22.62 23.95 61.74
C GLU A 647 -22.33 24.14 63.22
N VAL A 648 -22.18 23.03 63.96
CA VAL A 648 -21.51 23.00 65.27
C VAL A 648 -20.63 21.76 65.29
N ASN A 649 -19.34 21.95 65.56
CA ASN A 649 -18.37 20.86 65.59
C ASN A 649 -18.59 19.95 66.82
N LEU A 650 -18.27 18.67 66.66
CA LEU A 650 -18.07 17.73 67.75
C LEU A 650 -16.57 17.49 67.92
N ALA A 651 -16.04 17.84 69.08
CA ALA A 651 -14.70 17.53 69.55
C ALA A 651 -14.77 17.33 71.08
N ASP A 652 -13.83 16.56 71.61
CA ASP A 652 -13.72 16.12 73.02
C ASP A 652 -14.94 15.35 73.57
N GLU A 653 -14.76 14.03 73.71
CA GLU A 653 -14.88 13.36 75.01
C GLU A 653 -13.85 12.22 75.07
N ALA A 654 -13.38 11.88 76.27
CA ALA A 654 -12.16 11.08 76.44
C ALA A 654 -12.41 9.56 76.56
N GLU A 655 -11.46 8.76 76.08
CA GLU A 655 -11.38 7.33 76.42
C GLU A 655 -10.95 7.16 77.89
N LEU A 656 -11.69 6.34 78.64
CA LEU A 656 -11.31 5.86 79.98
C LEU A 656 -11.64 4.38 80.11
N ASP A 657 -10.76 3.64 80.79
CA ASP A 657 -10.67 2.18 80.73
C ASP A 657 -11.91 1.41 81.21
N ALA A 658 -12.23 0.34 80.48
CA ALA A 658 -13.22 -0.66 80.87
C ALA A 658 -12.59 -1.77 81.73
N VAL A 659 -12.80 -1.72 83.05
CA VAL A 659 -12.48 -2.83 83.97
C VAL A 659 -13.77 -3.60 84.32
N PRO A 660 -13.86 -4.92 84.04
CA PRO A 660 -15.08 -5.69 84.30
C PRO A 660 -15.24 -6.01 85.79
N SER A 661 -16.44 -5.78 86.34
CA SER A 661 -16.80 -6.19 87.71
C SER A 661 -18.03 -7.10 87.73
N GLN A 662 -17.96 -8.11 88.59
CA GLN A 662 -18.76 -9.33 88.54
C GLN A 662 -20.20 -9.13 89.02
N SER A 663 -21.11 -9.95 88.50
CA SER A 663 -22.47 -10.06 89.01
C SER A 663 -22.56 -11.07 90.16
N HIS A 664 -23.31 -10.75 91.22
CA HIS A 664 -23.92 -11.74 92.09
C HIS A 664 -25.30 -11.24 92.62
N PRO A 665 -26.31 -12.12 92.77
CA PRO A 665 -27.70 -11.71 93.04
C PRO A 665 -28.15 -11.94 94.49
N SER A 666 -29.22 -11.24 94.93
CA SER A 666 -30.12 -11.76 95.97
C SER A 666 -31.52 -11.12 95.95
N HIS A 667 -32.52 -11.97 96.25
CA HIS A 667 -33.97 -11.81 96.47
C HIS A 667 -34.59 -10.44 96.84
N GLY A 668 -35.82 -10.20 96.33
CA GLY A 668 -36.78 -9.23 96.91
C GLY A 668 -37.99 -8.86 96.01
N ASP A 669 -39.05 -9.65 96.05
CA ASP A 669 -40.37 -9.40 95.39
C ASP A 669 -41.40 -8.92 96.47
N PRO A 670 -42.60 -8.35 96.18
CA PRO A 670 -43.22 -7.98 94.90
C PRO A 670 -43.86 -6.55 94.84
N GLN A 671 -44.59 -6.28 93.74
CA GLN A 671 -45.50 -5.15 93.44
C GLN A 671 -44.96 -3.95 92.63
N GLY A 672 -44.79 -4.19 91.33
CA GLY A 672 -45.01 -3.19 90.27
C GLY A 672 -45.88 -3.80 89.16
N PRO A 673 -46.60 -3.00 88.34
CA PRO A 673 -47.39 -3.55 87.23
C PRO A 673 -46.53 -4.33 86.23
N GLN A 674 -47.10 -5.39 85.62
CA GLN A 674 -46.41 -6.17 84.60
C GLN A 674 -45.98 -5.27 83.42
N PRO A 675 -44.73 -5.36 82.94
CA PRO A 675 -44.38 -4.73 81.67
C PRO A 675 -45.20 -5.36 80.54
N ALA A 676 -45.64 -4.52 79.60
CA ALA A 676 -46.47 -4.94 78.47
C ALA A 676 -45.80 -6.06 77.64
N PRO A 677 -46.58 -6.92 76.96
CA PRO A 677 -46.03 -7.94 76.06
C PRO A 677 -45.12 -7.28 75.01
N ARG A 678 -43.92 -7.81 74.81
CA ARG A 678 -42.97 -7.29 73.82
C ARG A 678 -43.54 -7.47 72.41
N ASP A 679 -43.96 -6.38 71.77
CA ASP A 679 -44.59 -6.41 70.44
C ASP A 679 -43.75 -7.25 69.44
N PRO A 680 -44.38 -8.16 68.67
CA PRO A 680 -43.66 -9.01 67.72
C PRO A 680 -42.95 -8.18 66.65
N THR A 681 -43.58 -7.09 66.20
CA THR A 681 -43.03 -6.10 65.27
C THR A 681 -41.75 -5.46 65.83
N ALA A 682 -41.73 -5.07 67.11
CA ALA A 682 -40.54 -4.53 67.78
C ALA A 682 -39.41 -5.55 67.91
N GLN A 683 -39.74 -6.84 68.17
CA GLN A 683 -38.75 -7.91 68.19
C GLN A 683 -38.15 -8.19 66.80
N GLN A 684 -38.93 -8.06 65.73
CA GLN A 684 -38.43 -8.20 64.35
C GLN A 684 -37.53 -7.02 63.95
N ILE A 685 -37.90 -5.78 64.31
CA ILE A 685 -37.05 -4.59 64.16
C ILE A 685 -35.68 -4.79 64.84
N LEU A 686 -35.67 -5.24 66.09
CA LEU A 686 -34.43 -5.48 66.85
C LEU A 686 -33.56 -6.62 66.27
N ARG A 687 -34.16 -7.59 65.58
CA ARG A 687 -33.41 -8.62 64.84
C ARG A 687 -32.78 -8.05 63.57
N LEU A 688 -33.58 -7.34 62.77
CA LEU A 688 -33.14 -6.75 61.50
C LEU A 688 -32.04 -5.71 61.70
N LEU A 689 -32.15 -4.85 62.74
CA LEU A 689 -31.09 -3.93 63.15
C LEU A 689 -29.79 -4.65 63.50
N ARG A 690 -29.85 -5.79 64.20
CA ARG A 690 -28.66 -6.58 64.55
C ARG A 690 -27.99 -7.22 63.33
N GLU A 691 -28.77 -7.57 62.31
CA GLU A 691 -28.25 -8.06 61.03
C GLU A 691 -27.66 -6.94 60.13
N ILE A 692 -28.21 -5.73 60.21
CA ILE A 692 -27.66 -4.53 59.55
C ILE A 692 -26.33 -4.13 60.21
N GLN A 693 -26.26 -4.19 61.54
CA GLN A 693 -25.10 -3.77 62.33
C GLN A 693 -23.90 -4.74 62.25
N ASN A 694 -24.14 -6.03 61.99
CA ASN A 694 -23.10 -7.07 61.95
C ASN A 694 -23.04 -7.82 60.60
N PRO A 695 -22.68 -7.15 59.48
CA PRO A 695 -22.64 -7.77 58.15
C PRO A 695 -21.59 -8.89 58.04
N GLN A 696 -20.52 -8.86 58.85
CA GLN A 696 -19.42 -9.83 58.80
C GLN A 696 -19.87 -11.28 59.11
N ASN A 697 -20.97 -11.49 59.84
CA ASN A 697 -21.51 -12.82 60.12
C ASN A 697 -22.07 -13.56 58.88
N ARG A 698 -22.05 -12.94 57.69
CA ARG A 698 -22.39 -13.56 56.40
C ARG A 698 -21.18 -14.18 55.67
N ALA A 699 -19.95 -13.86 56.09
CA ALA A 699 -18.73 -14.38 55.46
C ALA A 699 -18.34 -15.74 56.04
N GLY A 700 -18.16 -16.74 55.16
CA GLY A 700 -17.54 -18.01 55.54
C GLY A 700 -16.04 -17.86 55.82
N PRO A 701 -15.41 -18.82 56.54
CA PRO A 701 -14.02 -18.71 56.95
C PRO A 701 -13.06 -18.89 55.77
N LEU A 702 -12.65 -17.78 55.12
CA LEU A 702 -11.46 -17.63 54.27
C LEU A 702 -11.31 -16.16 53.79
N SER A 703 -10.98 -15.23 54.69
CA SER A 703 -10.64 -13.84 54.32
C SER A 703 -9.80 -13.11 55.38
N GLU A 704 -8.67 -13.67 55.78
CA GLU A 704 -7.64 -12.87 56.44
C GLU A 704 -6.99 -11.95 55.40
N THR A 705 -7.43 -10.69 55.37
CA THR A 705 -6.85 -9.64 54.53
C THR A 705 -6.83 -8.35 55.34
N PRO A 706 -5.66 -7.74 55.61
CA PRO A 706 -5.59 -6.60 56.51
C PRO A 706 -6.20 -5.35 55.87
N CYS A 707 -7.27 -4.82 56.46
CA CYS A 707 -7.79 -3.51 56.10
C CYS A 707 -6.85 -2.42 56.60
N ILE A 708 -6.04 -1.86 55.70
CA ILE A 708 -5.29 -0.62 55.96
C ILE A 708 -6.30 0.55 55.93
N PRO A 709 -6.45 1.34 57.01
CA PRO A 709 -7.38 2.46 57.05
C PRO A 709 -6.79 3.68 56.34
N PHE A 710 -7.33 4.02 55.18
CA PHE A 710 -6.98 5.25 54.47
C PHE A 710 -7.68 6.47 55.08
N PHE A 711 -6.89 7.41 55.61
CA PHE A 711 -7.39 8.71 56.06
C PHE A 711 -7.16 9.77 54.98
N TYR A 712 -8.23 10.45 54.58
CA TYR A 712 -8.17 11.55 53.62
C TYR A 712 -8.08 12.89 54.36
N ARG A 713 -7.17 13.76 53.95
CA ARG A 713 -7.22 15.20 54.24
C ARG A 713 -6.96 15.93 52.93
N VAL A 714 -7.87 16.84 52.57
CA VAL A 714 -7.75 17.66 51.36
C VAL A 714 -6.82 18.83 51.68
N ASP A 715 -5.88 19.10 50.77
CA ASP A 715 -4.99 20.27 50.79
C ASP A 715 -5.66 21.43 50.03
N GLU A 716 -5.24 22.68 50.24
CA GLU A 716 -5.94 23.90 49.77
C GLU A 716 -6.04 24.06 48.23
N ASN A 717 -5.53 23.09 47.46
CA ASN A 717 -5.47 23.06 46.00
C ASN A 717 -6.22 21.86 45.37
N ASP A 718 -7.09 21.15 46.11
CA ASP A 718 -7.88 19.98 45.65
C ASP A 718 -7.07 18.75 45.16
N GLU A 719 -5.75 18.71 45.36
CA GLU A 719 -4.91 17.56 45.00
C GLU A 719 -4.92 16.45 46.09
N VAL A 720 -5.40 15.25 45.73
CA VAL A 720 -5.38 14.08 46.63
C VAL A 720 -4.03 13.35 46.55
N LYS A 721 -3.12 13.68 47.48
CA LYS A 721 -1.83 12.99 47.64
C LYS A 721 -1.99 11.73 48.49
N LEU A 722 -1.95 10.56 47.83
CA LEU A 722 -1.92 9.25 48.49
C LEU A 722 -0.54 8.97 49.07
N LEU A 723 -0.35 9.30 50.35
CA LEU A 723 0.75 8.77 51.16
C LEU A 723 0.40 7.34 51.60
N VAL A 724 1.22 6.39 51.16
CA VAL A 724 1.25 5.02 51.69
C VAL A 724 2.37 4.94 52.73
N VAL A 725 2.08 4.30 53.85
CA VAL A 725 3.04 3.88 54.89
C VAL A 725 2.94 2.36 54.99
#